data_AF-A0A2S5WX21-F1
#
_entry.id   AF-A0A2S5WX21-F1
#
_cell.length_a   1.000
_cell.length_b   1.000
_cell.length_c   1.000
_cell.angle_alpha   90.00
_cell.angle_beta   90.00
_cell.angle_gamma   90.00
#
_symmetry.space_group_name_H-M   'P 1'
#
loop_
_entity.id
_entity.type
_entity.pdbx_description
1 polymer ?
#
loop_
_entity_poly.entity_id
_entity_poly.type
_entity_poly.pdbx_seq_one_letter_code
_entity_poly.pdbx_strand_id
1 'polypeptide(L)'
;MTRTWQKLLAVGTATTVAGGGLLVAAAPPTFAAPSGTELVINEAYGGGGNMGSSFSNDFVELYNPSASTVSVDGWSVQYFSAGGNLGGVAELSGDVAPGSHYLVALAAGSASTGELPTPDSSGDIAMGARGGIVALANTTDAITLPSADGTGAAAVVDLVGYGSASIFEGAASAPELDNALSTQRATTGVDTDQNSADFIAAAPTPESSANGSTTTPEPTASSTPTLPPGAHLSSIAEIQGTGSASPLVDQTVTTEGIVTAVYAEGGLGGFNIQTRGATDPTTHTASTGIFVYGPAAAATVSTGDRVAVTGRLAERFGSTQISASAVEPLERGPEDVVEPLSIEWPETDVERERFEGMLLAPAGAYRVADNYALNQYGEIGLSVGERLLVTPTEAGAPGSPEADAQAEYNAANSVILDDGASTDFLRREEGGLINADIPLPYLSIDSPVTIGATANFTQPVVVHYSFDSYRFQPTSTLTGSDGAPATFSDARETTPEPVGGSIQLGTFNVLNYFTSLGVDFCDPSESYTDRDGKPVSANGCLPRGAWDEANLARQEAKIVAAINQLDADIVALEEIEDSSDFGKDRDAALIDLVTALNTAAGSERWAHVPSPAEVPSTGDDVIRTAFIYQPASVEVSHPSSILDDPAFANGRAPLAQAFSDPATDTEFVIVANHFKSKGGSGDGDNANDDDVGPAAAVGGWNGDRTRQAQALVRFTDAQRAEHGTDLVFLTGDFNSYSYEAPMRVLADAGFTNLGDARNRAAGAPGSPGTEYSYSFGGAVGSLDHILASNAAEDAVTGADVWTINAYEQVGTEYSRNNYNRTQLYSGDVYRSSDHNPFLIGLDFAEESSPQPTATADPPSTPAPSEPQSTPTPTPTPTPTPSDAGGPGALETPGAGPATPGAHGDRSDDGPGADGQQLASTGTDLGALLAVGGGASLLAGVLALLLRRRKARA
;
A
#
# COMPACT_ATOMS: atom_id res chain seq x y z
N MET A 1 -32.56 56.60 6.42
CA MET A 1 -32.91 56.97 5.03
C MET A 1 -33.09 55.65 4.29
N THR A 2 -34.29 55.07 4.16
CA THR A 2 -35.29 55.26 3.07
C THR A 2 -34.61 55.41 1.70
N ARG A 3 -34.91 54.68 0.62
CA ARG A 3 -36.08 53.90 0.13
C ARG A 3 -35.65 53.42 -1.29
N THR A 4 -35.62 52.12 -1.63
CA THR A 4 -36.64 51.29 -2.36
C THR A 4 -36.91 51.55 -3.87
N TRP A 5 -37.29 50.45 -4.57
CA TRP A 5 -38.20 50.27 -5.75
C TRP A 5 -37.55 50.06 -7.14
N GLN A 6 -38.01 49.20 -8.09
CA GLN A 6 -39.33 48.56 -8.44
C GLN A 6 -39.08 47.16 -9.10
N LYS A 7 -39.72 46.02 -8.77
CA LYS A 7 -41.10 45.49 -8.96
C LYS A 7 -41.51 45.01 -10.39
N LEU A 8 -41.62 43.67 -10.52
CA LEU A 8 -42.71 42.83 -11.08
C LEU A 8 -43.84 43.48 -11.92
N LEU A 9 -44.18 42.89 -13.07
CA LEU A 9 -45.54 42.35 -13.32
C LEU A 9 -45.62 41.41 -14.55
N ALA A 10 -46.63 40.55 -14.54
CA ALA A 10 -46.85 39.38 -15.38
C ALA A 10 -48.12 39.47 -16.26
N VAL A 11 -48.28 38.43 -17.10
CA VAL A 11 -49.51 37.86 -17.70
C VAL A 11 -50.07 38.45 -19.00
N GLY A 12 -50.16 37.56 -20.01
CA GLY A 12 -51.05 37.66 -21.17
C GLY A 12 -51.27 36.28 -21.81
N THR A 13 -52.50 35.76 -21.72
CA THR A 13 -52.96 34.41 -22.07
C THR A 13 -53.56 34.30 -23.48
N ALA A 14 -53.33 33.13 -24.10
CA ALA A 14 -54.25 32.26 -24.86
C ALA A 14 -54.52 32.40 -26.39
N THR A 15 -54.27 31.25 -27.06
CA THR A 15 -55.03 30.54 -28.14
C THR A 15 -55.03 31.01 -29.61
N THR A 16 -54.48 30.19 -30.52
CA THR A 16 -55.22 29.15 -31.29
C THR A 16 -54.28 28.22 -32.08
N VAL A 17 -54.77 26.99 -32.28
CA VAL A 17 -54.16 25.79 -32.90
C VAL A 17 -54.34 25.78 -34.42
N ALA A 18 -53.31 25.38 -35.18
CA ALA A 18 -53.43 24.60 -36.42
C ALA A 18 -52.08 23.95 -36.78
N GLY A 19 -52.09 22.64 -37.01
CA GLY A 19 -50.91 21.78 -37.07
C GLY A 19 -50.13 21.77 -38.39
N GLY A 20 -48.94 21.18 -38.28
CA GLY A 20 -48.00 20.89 -39.36
C GLY A 20 -46.70 20.40 -38.75
N GLY A 21 -46.65 19.13 -38.33
CA GLY A 21 -45.43 18.51 -37.83
C GLY A 21 -44.39 18.44 -38.94
N LEU A 22 -43.25 19.10 -38.71
CA LEU A 22 -41.98 18.76 -39.33
C LEU A 22 -40.98 18.58 -38.18
N LEU A 23 -40.80 17.32 -37.76
CA LEU A 23 -39.63 16.91 -36.99
C LEU A 23 -38.42 17.09 -37.91
N VAL A 24 -37.64 18.14 -37.69
CA VAL A 24 -36.25 18.16 -38.14
C VAL A 24 -35.50 17.26 -37.17
N ALA A 25 -35.41 15.98 -37.51
CA ALA A 25 -34.47 15.08 -36.87
C ALA A 25 -33.06 15.61 -37.22
N ALA A 26 -32.36 16.12 -36.21
CA ALA A 26 -30.90 16.15 -36.27
C ALA A 26 -30.46 14.69 -36.40
N ALA A 27 -29.81 14.35 -37.51
CA ALA A 27 -29.21 13.05 -37.67
C ALA A 27 -28.19 12.85 -36.54
N PRO A 28 -28.19 11.72 -35.82
CA PRO A 28 -27.08 11.39 -34.94
C PRO A 28 -25.78 11.32 -35.78
N PRO A 29 -24.61 11.54 -35.17
CA PRO A 29 -23.36 11.10 -35.80
C PRO A 29 -23.54 9.63 -36.21
N THR A 30 -23.21 9.33 -37.47
CA THR A 30 -23.29 7.97 -38.00
C THR A 30 -22.41 7.08 -37.14
N PHE A 31 -23.07 6.13 -36.49
CA PHE A 31 -22.48 5.04 -35.73
C PHE A 31 -21.58 4.19 -36.62
N ALA A 32 -20.70 3.44 -35.96
CA ALA A 32 -20.00 2.26 -36.42
C ALA A 32 -20.78 1.40 -37.43
N ALA A 33 -20.09 0.48 -38.10
CA ALA A 33 -20.73 -0.61 -38.85
C ALA A 33 -20.76 -1.95 -38.06
N PRO A 34 -21.38 -2.03 -36.86
CA PRO A 34 -21.44 -3.26 -36.06
C PRO A 34 -22.46 -4.28 -36.63
N SER A 35 -22.89 -4.12 -37.88
CA SER A 35 -23.92 -4.98 -38.46
C SER A 35 -23.41 -6.35 -38.91
N GLY A 36 -22.08 -6.57 -38.97
CA GLY A 36 -21.50 -7.83 -39.44
C GLY A 36 -21.94 -8.19 -40.87
N THR A 37 -22.25 -7.17 -41.69
CA THR A 37 -22.85 -7.33 -43.01
C THR A 37 -21.87 -7.19 -44.17
N GLU A 38 -20.63 -6.78 -43.91
CA GLU A 38 -19.60 -6.54 -44.92
C GLU A 38 -18.39 -7.46 -44.70
N LEU A 39 -17.58 -7.65 -45.74
CA LEU A 39 -16.36 -8.46 -45.67
C LEU A 39 -15.30 -7.70 -44.86
N VAL A 40 -14.62 -8.38 -43.95
CA VAL A 40 -13.61 -7.77 -43.06
C VAL A 40 -12.24 -8.41 -43.24
N ILE A 41 -11.18 -7.68 -42.95
CA ILE A 41 -9.80 -8.15 -42.77
C ILE A 41 -9.76 -8.93 -41.46
N ASN A 42 -9.50 -10.24 -41.53
CA ASN A 42 -9.40 -11.08 -40.34
C ASN A 42 -7.96 -11.18 -39.82
N GLU A 43 -6.98 -11.18 -40.73
CA GLU A 43 -5.57 -11.31 -40.37
C GLU A 43 -4.65 -10.60 -41.39
N ALA A 44 -3.56 -10.01 -40.91
CA ALA A 44 -2.49 -9.47 -41.76
C ALA A 44 -1.10 -9.82 -41.21
N TYR A 45 -0.23 -10.29 -42.11
CA TYR A 45 1.12 -10.75 -41.77
C TYR A 45 2.16 -10.18 -42.74
N GLY A 46 3.09 -9.38 -42.21
CA GLY A 46 4.19 -8.77 -42.98
C GLY A 46 5.58 -9.34 -42.68
N GLY A 47 5.65 -10.49 -42.01
CA GLY A 47 6.90 -11.13 -41.61
C GLY A 47 7.51 -12.06 -42.66
N GLY A 48 6.86 -12.23 -43.81
CA GLY A 48 7.12 -13.26 -44.80
C GLY A 48 8.58 -13.40 -45.20
N GLY A 49 9.16 -14.59 -45.00
CA GLY A 49 10.54 -14.90 -45.41
C GLY A 49 11.63 -14.05 -44.73
N ASN A 50 11.31 -13.39 -43.61
CA ASN A 50 12.30 -12.82 -42.69
C ASN A 50 12.84 -13.89 -41.73
N MET A 51 13.98 -13.63 -41.09
CA MET A 51 14.52 -14.53 -40.06
C MET A 51 13.57 -14.58 -38.86
N GLY A 52 13.11 -15.79 -38.50
CA GLY A 52 12.10 -16.01 -37.45
C GLY A 52 10.65 -16.04 -37.96
N SER A 53 10.43 -15.98 -39.27
CA SER A 53 9.09 -16.06 -39.87
C SER A 53 8.51 -17.46 -39.94
N SER A 54 7.19 -17.55 -39.77
CA SER A 54 6.42 -18.80 -39.90
C SER A 54 6.20 -19.17 -41.37
N PHE A 55 5.99 -18.17 -42.24
CA PHE A 55 5.69 -18.35 -43.65
C PHE A 55 6.63 -17.57 -44.57
N SER A 56 6.82 -18.07 -45.78
CA SER A 56 7.71 -17.47 -46.78
C SER A 56 7.13 -16.20 -47.39
N ASN A 57 5.80 -16.09 -47.41
CA ASN A 57 5.05 -14.99 -47.99
C ASN A 57 4.41 -14.13 -46.92
N ASP A 58 4.35 -12.83 -47.18
CA ASP A 58 3.36 -11.96 -46.54
C ASP A 58 1.96 -12.41 -46.96
N PHE A 59 0.94 -12.10 -46.16
CA PHE A 59 -0.45 -12.36 -46.55
C PHE A 59 -1.44 -11.44 -45.85
N VAL A 60 -2.64 -11.38 -46.44
CA VAL A 60 -3.84 -10.82 -45.84
C VAL A 60 -4.95 -11.83 -45.97
N GLU A 61 -5.69 -12.04 -44.90
CA GLU A 61 -6.86 -12.91 -44.84
C GLU A 61 -8.11 -12.08 -44.60
N LEU A 62 -9.18 -12.39 -45.34
CA LEU A 62 -10.48 -11.78 -45.20
C LEU A 62 -11.49 -12.80 -44.65
N TYR A 63 -12.51 -12.33 -43.94
CA TYR A 63 -13.62 -13.14 -43.46
C TYR A 63 -14.96 -12.52 -43.85
N ASN A 64 -15.92 -13.36 -44.25
CA ASN A 64 -17.29 -12.93 -44.56
C ASN A 64 -18.24 -13.22 -43.38
N PRO A 65 -18.48 -12.26 -42.46
CA PRO A 65 -19.43 -12.42 -41.36
C PRO A 65 -20.90 -12.37 -41.82
N SER A 66 -21.17 -11.98 -43.07
CA SER A 66 -22.52 -11.83 -43.56
C SER A 66 -23.20 -13.17 -43.85
N ALA A 67 -24.54 -13.15 -43.90
CA ALA A 67 -25.34 -14.33 -44.24
C ALA A 67 -25.41 -14.63 -45.75
N SER A 68 -24.71 -13.85 -46.59
CA SER A 68 -24.73 -13.98 -48.05
C SER A 68 -23.34 -14.04 -48.65
N THR A 69 -23.21 -14.74 -49.78
CA THR A 69 -21.96 -14.72 -50.55
C THR A 69 -21.63 -13.30 -50.99
N VAL A 70 -20.39 -12.86 -50.76
CA VAL A 70 -19.88 -11.55 -51.20
C VAL A 70 -18.97 -11.78 -52.39
N SER A 71 -19.29 -11.16 -53.53
CA SER A 71 -18.38 -11.15 -54.68
C SER A 71 -17.33 -10.08 -54.47
N VAL A 72 -16.06 -10.45 -54.64
CA VAL A 72 -14.89 -9.55 -54.51
C VAL A 72 -14.31 -9.17 -55.88
N ASP A 73 -15.02 -9.47 -56.97
CA ASP A 73 -14.62 -9.03 -58.30
C ASP A 73 -14.56 -7.50 -58.38
N GLY A 74 -13.39 -6.97 -58.75
CA GLY A 74 -13.15 -5.53 -58.82
C GLY A 74 -12.78 -4.89 -57.47
N TRP A 75 -12.57 -5.68 -56.42
CA TRP A 75 -12.04 -5.23 -55.14
C TRP A 75 -10.52 -5.43 -55.08
N SER A 76 -9.86 -4.83 -54.10
CA SER A 76 -8.43 -5.03 -53.84
C SER A 76 -8.10 -5.02 -52.35
N VAL A 77 -7.00 -5.68 -52.01
CA VAL A 77 -6.25 -5.41 -50.78
C VAL A 77 -5.14 -4.41 -51.12
N GLN A 78 -5.08 -3.30 -50.39
CA GLN A 78 -4.06 -2.26 -50.58
C GLN A 78 -3.23 -2.10 -49.32
N TYR A 79 -1.92 -2.08 -49.48
CA TYR A 79 -0.99 -1.91 -48.37
C TYR A 79 -0.37 -0.51 -48.39
N PHE A 80 -0.23 0.09 -47.22
CA PHE A 80 0.54 1.31 -46.99
C PHE A 80 1.60 1.06 -45.92
N SER A 81 2.76 1.72 -46.06
CA SER A 81 3.75 1.73 -44.98
C SER A 81 3.16 2.35 -43.72
N ALA A 82 3.77 2.09 -42.55
CA ALA A 82 3.32 2.69 -41.29
C ALA A 82 3.16 4.23 -41.35
N GLY A 83 3.94 4.91 -42.19
CA GLY A 83 3.82 6.36 -42.45
C GLY A 83 2.78 6.77 -43.50
N GLY A 84 1.90 5.88 -43.95
CA GLY A 84 0.79 6.18 -44.86
C GLY A 84 1.13 6.21 -46.37
N ASN A 85 2.29 5.69 -46.79
CA ASN A 85 2.66 5.66 -48.21
C ASN A 85 2.20 4.37 -48.88
N LEU A 86 1.47 4.46 -49.99
CA LEU A 86 1.00 3.28 -50.74
C LEU A 86 2.17 2.41 -51.19
N GLY A 87 2.17 1.15 -50.75
CA GLY A 87 3.16 0.13 -51.06
C GLY A 87 2.73 -0.84 -52.17
N GLY A 88 1.42 -0.97 -52.43
CA GLY A 88 0.91 -1.77 -53.54
C GLY A 88 -0.59 -2.05 -53.48
N VAL A 89 -1.10 -2.62 -54.57
CA VAL A 89 -2.50 -3.02 -54.75
C VAL A 89 -2.53 -4.47 -55.25
N ALA A 90 -3.28 -5.32 -54.58
CA ALA A 90 -3.50 -6.72 -54.95
C ALA A 90 -4.98 -6.90 -55.29
N GLU A 91 -5.28 -7.12 -56.56
CA GLU A 91 -6.66 -7.32 -57.03
C GLU A 91 -7.22 -8.64 -56.51
N LEU A 92 -8.49 -8.62 -56.11
CA LEU A 92 -9.24 -9.79 -55.67
C LEU A 92 -10.13 -10.30 -56.80
N SER A 93 -10.51 -11.59 -56.73
CA SER A 93 -11.45 -12.18 -57.68
C SER A 93 -12.25 -13.32 -57.08
N GLY A 94 -13.42 -13.58 -57.65
CA GLY A 94 -14.31 -14.64 -57.20
C GLY A 94 -15.23 -14.22 -56.06
N ASP A 95 -15.61 -15.20 -55.25
CA ASP A 95 -16.70 -15.08 -54.27
C ASP A 95 -16.26 -15.63 -52.91
N VAL A 96 -16.63 -14.93 -51.83
CA VAL A 96 -16.44 -15.36 -50.44
C VAL A 96 -17.78 -15.82 -49.89
N ALA A 97 -17.91 -17.12 -49.59
CA ALA A 97 -19.14 -17.67 -49.03
C ALA A 97 -19.40 -17.16 -47.59
N PRO A 98 -20.66 -17.17 -47.10
CA PRO A 98 -20.99 -16.84 -45.72
C PRO A 98 -20.13 -17.62 -44.71
N GLY A 99 -19.61 -16.94 -43.71
CA GLY A 99 -18.80 -17.52 -42.64
C GLY A 99 -17.51 -18.19 -43.10
N SER A 100 -17.00 -17.83 -44.28
CA SER A 100 -15.78 -18.41 -44.87
C SER A 100 -14.64 -17.39 -44.92
N HIS A 101 -13.41 -17.91 -44.89
CA HIS A 101 -12.19 -17.13 -45.06
C HIS A 101 -11.78 -17.02 -46.53
N TYR A 102 -10.95 -16.03 -46.84
CA TYR A 102 -10.37 -15.79 -48.16
C TYR A 102 -8.92 -15.32 -48.02
N LEU A 103 -7.98 -16.09 -48.54
CA LEU A 103 -6.54 -15.86 -48.35
C LEU A 103 -5.91 -15.19 -49.57
N VAL A 104 -5.21 -14.08 -49.34
CA VAL A 104 -4.42 -13.36 -50.35
C VAL A 104 -2.93 -13.55 -50.04
N ALA A 105 -2.25 -14.37 -50.83
CA ALA A 105 -0.79 -14.49 -50.74
C ALA A 105 -0.12 -13.24 -51.34
N LEU A 106 0.83 -12.65 -50.62
CA LEU A 106 1.56 -11.46 -51.06
C LEU A 106 3.04 -11.81 -51.30
N ALA A 107 3.95 -10.83 -51.31
CA ALA A 107 5.33 -11.05 -51.72
C ALA A 107 6.05 -12.06 -50.81
N ALA A 108 6.90 -12.88 -51.42
CA ALA A 108 7.79 -13.77 -50.70
C ALA A 108 9.08 -13.05 -50.30
N GLY A 109 9.52 -13.27 -49.06
CA GLY A 109 10.82 -12.82 -48.57
C GLY A 109 11.99 -13.67 -49.07
N SER A 110 13.18 -13.41 -48.52
CA SER A 110 14.42 -14.03 -48.99
C SER A 110 14.73 -15.39 -48.37
N ALA A 111 14.15 -15.71 -47.21
CA ALA A 111 14.26 -17.01 -46.59
C ALA A 111 13.10 -17.92 -47.04
N SER A 112 13.41 -19.17 -47.38
CA SER A 112 12.40 -20.21 -47.63
C SER A 112 11.98 -20.79 -46.27
N THR A 113 10.90 -20.25 -45.69
CA THR A 113 10.25 -20.74 -44.47
C THR A 113 8.98 -21.53 -44.84
N GLY A 114 7.95 -21.61 -43.97
CA GLY A 114 6.74 -22.39 -44.23
C GLY A 114 5.99 -21.95 -45.49
N GLU A 115 5.21 -22.85 -46.07
CA GLU A 115 4.32 -22.56 -47.21
C GLU A 115 2.93 -22.15 -46.70
N LEU A 116 2.30 -21.16 -47.34
CA LEU A 116 0.90 -20.84 -47.10
C LEU A 116 0.01 -21.99 -47.60
N PRO A 117 -1.20 -22.16 -47.04
CA PRO A 117 -2.28 -22.89 -47.72
C PRO A 117 -2.48 -22.33 -49.13
N THR A 118 -3.08 -23.13 -50.03
CA THR A 118 -3.37 -22.66 -51.39
C THR A 118 -4.23 -21.40 -51.32
N PRO A 119 -3.71 -20.23 -51.73
CA PRO A 119 -4.40 -18.96 -51.56
C PRO A 119 -5.49 -18.79 -52.61
N ASP A 120 -6.49 -17.98 -52.29
CA ASP A 120 -7.61 -17.67 -53.18
C ASP A 120 -7.23 -16.61 -54.23
N SER A 121 -6.37 -15.67 -53.84
CA SER A 121 -5.74 -14.70 -54.74
C SER A 121 -4.28 -14.49 -54.39
N SER A 122 -3.54 -13.85 -55.29
CA SER A 122 -2.13 -13.55 -55.09
C SER A 122 -1.76 -12.16 -55.60
N GLY A 123 -0.84 -11.49 -54.91
CA GLY A 123 -0.22 -10.23 -55.33
C GLY A 123 1.26 -10.18 -54.98
N ASP A 124 1.95 -9.15 -55.47
CA ASP A 124 3.40 -8.95 -55.29
C ASP A 124 3.71 -7.80 -54.29
N ILE A 125 2.88 -7.65 -53.25
CA ILE A 125 3.03 -6.59 -52.24
C ILE A 125 4.01 -7.05 -51.15
N ALA A 126 5.05 -6.26 -50.87
CA ALA A 126 5.87 -6.43 -49.68
C ALA A 126 5.34 -5.58 -48.53
N MET A 127 5.12 -6.19 -47.37
CA MET A 127 4.59 -5.56 -46.17
C MET A 127 5.67 -5.33 -45.11
N GLY A 128 5.41 -4.39 -44.21
CA GLY A 128 6.25 -4.11 -43.05
C GLY A 128 5.94 -5.08 -41.93
N ALA A 129 6.95 -5.84 -41.47
CA ALA A 129 6.78 -6.83 -40.41
C ALA A 129 6.30 -6.24 -39.09
N ARG A 130 6.89 -5.12 -38.64
CA ARG A 130 6.60 -4.52 -37.32
C ARG A 130 5.47 -3.49 -37.34
N GLY A 131 5.07 -3.02 -38.52
CA GLY A 131 4.05 -1.99 -38.65
C GLY A 131 3.69 -1.67 -40.10
N GLY A 132 2.43 -1.33 -40.31
CA GLY A 132 1.86 -1.10 -41.63
C GLY A 132 0.36 -0.84 -41.56
N ILE A 133 -0.23 -0.55 -42.71
CA ILE A 133 -1.67 -0.31 -42.85
C ILE A 133 -2.16 -1.19 -43.99
N VAL A 134 -3.22 -1.95 -43.75
CA VAL A 134 -3.91 -2.76 -44.77
C VAL A 134 -5.33 -2.22 -44.90
N ALA A 135 -5.73 -1.92 -46.13
CA ALA A 135 -7.08 -1.51 -46.45
C ALA A 135 -7.70 -2.51 -47.43
N LEU A 136 -8.90 -3.01 -47.09
CA LEU A 136 -9.77 -3.70 -48.03
C LEU A 136 -10.57 -2.63 -48.77
N ALA A 137 -10.50 -2.63 -50.10
CA ALA A 137 -11.13 -1.60 -50.93
C ALA A 137 -12.05 -2.21 -51.99
N ASN A 138 -13.24 -1.63 -52.19
CA ASN A 138 -14.19 -2.06 -53.23
C ASN A 138 -13.88 -1.47 -54.63
N THR A 139 -12.61 -1.24 -54.90
CA THR A 139 -12.04 -0.77 -56.17
C THR A 139 -10.66 -1.37 -56.37
N THR A 140 -10.19 -1.46 -57.61
CA THR A 140 -8.78 -1.77 -57.94
C THR A 140 -7.93 -0.54 -58.20
N ASP A 141 -8.55 0.66 -58.27
CA ASP A 141 -7.80 1.92 -58.32
C ASP A 141 -7.11 2.18 -56.97
N ALA A 142 -5.89 2.71 -57.02
CA ALA A 142 -5.15 3.10 -55.82
C ALA A 142 -5.93 4.14 -55.00
N ILE A 143 -6.20 3.84 -53.73
CA ILE A 143 -6.94 4.73 -52.83
C ILE A 143 -6.00 5.70 -52.09
N THR A 144 -6.56 6.79 -51.58
CA THR A 144 -5.88 7.72 -50.67
C THR A 144 -6.56 7.69 -49.31
N LEU A 145 -5.78 7.62 -48.24
CA LEU A 145 -6.25 7.69 -46.85
C LEU A 145 -6.04 9.13 -46.33
N PRO A 146 -7.08 9.97 -46.24
CA PRO A 146 -6.92 11.41 -46.05
C PRO A 146 -6.83 11.84 -44.57
N SER A 147 -7.14 10.96 -43.62
CA SER A 147 -7.17 11.23 -42.18
C SER A 147 -6.47 10.12 -41.39
N ALA A 148 -6.14 10.40 -40.13
CA ALA A 148 -5.48 9.46 -39.22
C ALA A 148 -6.39 8.30 -38.77
N ASP A 149 -7.71 8.44 -38.92
CA ASP A 149 -8.70 7.42 -38.62
C ASP A 149 -9.28 6.74 -39.88
N GLY A 150 -8.70 7.01 -41.06
CA GLY A 150 -9.18 6.50 -42.35
C GLY A 150 -10.49 7.13 -42.85
N THR A 151 -11.17 7.96 -42.05
CA THR A 151 -12.44 8.60 -42.41
C THR A 151 -12.34 9.44 -43.68
N GLY A 152 -13.37 9.34 -44.53
CA GLY A 152 -13.44 10.08 -45.80
C GLY A 152 -12.66 9.44 -46.96
N ALA A 153 -12.01 8.29 -46.75
CA ALA A 153 -11.49 7.46 -47.84
C ALA A 153 -12.65 6.76 -48.58
N ALA A 154 -13.09 7.32 -49.70
CA ALA A 154 -14.08 6.66 -50.55
C ALA A 154 -13.53 5.30 -51.03
N ALA A 155 -14.37 4.26 -50.99
CA ALA A 155 -14.07 2.89 -51.39
C ALA A 155 -13.33 2.00 -50.38
N VAL A 156 -12.97 2.48 -49.18
CA VAL A 156 -12.52 1.59 -48.08
C VAL A 156 -13.73 0.83 -47.51
N VAL A 157 -13.55 -0.47 -47.34
CA VAL A 157 -14.52 -1.41 -46.74
C VAL A 157 -14.12 -1.75 -45.31
N ASP A 158 -12.82 -1.99 -45.08
CA ASP A 158 -12.25 -2.26 -43.75
C ASP A 158 -10.77 -1.84 -43.75
N LEU A 159 -10.23 -1.43 -42.60
CA LEU A 159 -8.87 -0.95 -42.44
C LEU A 159 -8.25 -1.39 -41.11
N VAL A 160 -7.04 -1.97 -41.18
CA VAL A 160 -6.21 -2.21 -39.99
C VAL A 160 -4.87 -1.49 -40.11
N GLY A 161 -4.59 -0.63 -39.14
CA GLY A 161 -3.26 -0.09 -38.87
C GLY A 161 -2.64 -0.79 -37.67
N TYR A 162 -1.43 -1.33 -37.81
CA TYR A 162 -0.73 -2.07 -36.75
C TYR A 162 0.67 -1.52 -36.47
N GLY A 163 1.13 -1.70 -35.23
CA GLY A 163 2.42 -1.21 -34.74
C GLY A 163 2.52 0.32 -34.81
N SER A 164 3.53 0.83 -35.51
CA SER A 164 3.75 2.28 -35.63
C SER A 164 2.89 2.97 -36.71
N ALA A 165 1.77 2.36 -37.09
CA ALA A 165 0.87 2.91 -38.12
C ALA A 165 0.37 4.30 -37.74
N SER A 166 0.45 5.22 -38.70
CA SER A 166 -0.05 6.60 -38.59
C SER A 166 -1.52 6.76 -38.94
N ILE A 167 -2.13 5.70 -39.48
CA ILE A 167 -3.55 5.62 -39.84
C ILE A 167 -4.09 4.27 -39.34
N PHE A 168 -5.15 4.30 -38.54
CA PHE A 168 -5.81 3.13 -37.94
C PHE A 168 -7.23 3.49 -37.55
N GLU A 169 -8.12 2.52 -37.42
CA GLU A 169 -9.48 2.79 -36.95
C GLU A 169 -9.52 2.91 -35.41
N GLY A 170 -10.21 3.93 -34.93
CA GLY A 170 -10.42 4.17 -33.51
C GLY A 170 -9.30 4.93 -32.78
N ALA A 171 -9.13 4.64 -31.48
CA ALA A 171 -8.30 5.43 -30.58
C ALA A 171 -6.80 5.09 -30.62
N ALA A 172 -6.45 3.86 -31.03
CA ALA A 172 -5.07 3.38 -31.14
C ALA A 172 -4.95 2.29 -32.22
N SER A 173 -3.75 2.14 -32.78
CA SER A 173 -3.41 1.05 -33.70
C SER A 173 -3.49 -0.32 -33.02
N ALA A 174 -3.61 -1.37 -33.83
CA ALA A 174 -3.37 -2.74 -33.38
C ALA A 174 -1.92 -2.90 -32.86
N PRO A 175 -1.64 -3.91 -32.00
CA PRO A 175 -0.34 -4.08 -31.36
C PRO A 175 0.85 -4.13 -32.34
N GLU A 176 2.04 -3.76 -31.86
CA GLU A 176 3.29 -3.93 -32.63
C GLU A 176 3.64 -5.41 -32.77
N LEU A 177 4.08 -5.80 -33.96
CA LEU A 177 4.41 -7.18 -34.32
C LEU A 177 5.92 -7.40 -34.41
N ASP A 178 6.32 -8.67 -34.50
CA ASP A 178 7.64 -9.09 -34.95
C ASP A 178 7.52 -10.06 -36.14
N ASN A 179 8.64 -10.67 -36.58
CA ASN A 179 8.61 -11.57 -37.73
C ASN A 179 7.80 -12.85 -37.50
N ALA A 180 7.54 -13.26 -36.27
CA ALA A 180 6.82 -14.48 -35.91
C ALA A 180 5.31 -14.25 -35.67
N LEU A 181 4.86 -13.00 -35.63
CA LEU A 181 3.49 -12.62 -35.29
C LEU A 181 2.76 -11.95 -36.47
N SER A 182 1.45 -12.17 -36.54
CA SER A 182 0.49 -11.43 -37.36
C SER A 182 -0.45 -10.61 -36.48
N THR A 183 -1.13 -9.64 -37.09
CA THR A 183 -2.26 -8.96 -36.45
C THR A 183 -3.54 -9.70 -36.84
N GLN A 184 -4.28 -10.21 -35.86
CA GLN A 184 -5.45 -11.08 -36.03
C GLN A 184 -6.64 -10.51 -35.29
N ARG A 185 -7.86 -10.63 -35.83
CA ARG A 185 -9.06 -10.27 -35.08
C ARG A 185 -9.20 -11.17 -33.84
N ALA A 186 -9.38 -10.55 -32.67
CA ALA A 186 -9.55 -11.22 -31.38
C ALA A 186 -10.80 -12.10 -31.34
N THR A 187 -11.83 -11.74 -32.10
CA THR A 187 -12.99 -12.58 -32.37
C THR A 187 -13.29 -12.52 -33.87
N THR A 188 -13.26 -13.68 -34.53
CA THR A 188 -13.43 -13.79 -35.99
C THR A 188 -14.67 -13.06 -36.47
N GLY A 189 -14.50 -12.16 -37.44
CA GLY A 189 -15.59 -11.42 -38.07
C GLY A 189 -16.24 -10.32 -37.22
N VAL A 190 -15.78 -10.09 -35.99
CA VAL A 190 -16.24 -8.97 -35.15
C VAL A 190 -15.44 -7.73 -35.51
N ASP A 191 -16.16 -6.66 -35.82
CA ASP A 191 -15.60 -5.37 -36.22
C ASP A 191 -16.31 -4.25 -35.48
N THR A 192 -15.58 -3.55 -34.61
CA THR A 192 -16.09 -2.45 -33.80
C THR A 192 -15.58 -1.10 -34.27
N ASP A 193 -14.89 -1.07 -35.42
CA ASP A 193 -14.16 0.09 -35.96
C ASP A 193 -13.07 0.60 -34.99
N GLN A 194 -12.51 -0.29 -34.16
CA GLN A 194 -11.51 0.05 -33.13
C GLN A 194 -10.36 -0.96 -33.19
N ASN A 195 -9.33 -0.68 -34.00
CA ASN A 195 -8.25 -1.64 -34.28
C ASN A 195 -7.55 -2.17 -33.01
N SER A 196 -7.31 -1.34 -32.00
CA SER A 196 -6.69 -1.77 -30.74
C SER A 196 -7.56 -2.70 -29.88
N ALA A 197 -8.88 -2.71 -30.08
CA ALA A 197 -9.81 -3.59 -29.39
C ALA A 197 -10.10 -4.85 -30.21
N ASP A 198 -10.15 -4.70 -31.54
CA ASP A 198 -10.53 -5.77 -32.46
C ASP A 198 -9.37 -6.69 -32.79
N PHE A 199 -8.11 -6.23 -32.72
CA PHE A 199 -6.94 -7.01 -33.15
C PHE A 199 -5.95 -7.30 -32.01
N ILE A 200 -5.39 -8.52 -32.04
CA ILE A 200 -4.30 -8.98 -31.18
C ILE A 200 -3.06 -9.33 -32.02
N ALA A 201 -1.91 -9.41 -31.37
CA ALA A 201 -0.70 -10.00 -31.95
C ALA A 201 -0.63 -11.49 -31.58
N ALA A 202 -0.62 -12.37 -32.58
CA ALA A 202 -0.58 -13.81 -32.38
C ALA A 202 0.20 -14.51 -33.51
N ALA A 203 0.56 -15.79 -33.33
CA ALA A 203 1.24 -16.56 -34.37
C ALA A 203 0.32 -16.75 -35.59
N PRO A 204 0.81 -16.63 -36.84
CA PRO A 204 -0.05 -16.56 -38.00
C PRO A 204 -0.82 -17.84 -38.30
N THR A 205 -2.10 -17.72 -38.65
CA THR A 205 -3.05 -18.83 -38.86
C THR A 205 -3.84 -18.70 -40.17
N PRO A 206 -3.17 -18.64 -41.34
CA PRO A 206 -3.84 -18.39 -42.60
C PRO A 206 -4.84 -19.50 -42.98
N GLU A 207 -6.03 -19.11 -43.43
CA GLU A 207 -7.11 -19.94 -43.93
C GLU A 207 -7.63 -19.44 -45.28
N SER A 208 -7.77 -20.35 -46.26
CA SER A 208 -8.35 -20.06 -47.57
C SER A 208 -9.78 -20.60 -47.71
N SER A 209 -10.48 -20.19 -48.76
CA SER A 209 -11.86 -20.62 -49.01
C SER A 209 -11.99 -22.15 -49.22
N ALA A 210 -10.89 -22.82 -49.59
CA ALA A 210 -10.84 -24.27 -49.79
C ALA A 210 -10.82 -25.09 -48.48
N ASN A 211 -10.60 -24.45 -47.32
CA ASN A 211 -10.68 -25.09 -46.00
C ASN A 211 -12.13 -25.12 -45.45
N GLY A 212 -13.12 -24.62 -46.20
CA GLY A 212 -14.52 -24.52 -45.77
C GLY A 212 -15.25 -25.86 -45.65
N SER A 213 -15.43 -26.31 -44.40
CA SER A 213 -16.35 -27.34 -43.88
C SER A 213 -15.65 -28.47 -43.12
N THR A 214 -14.82 -28.12 -42.14
CA THR A 214 -14.98 -28.77 -40.85
C THR A 214 -15.94 -27.91 -40.05
N THR A 215 -17.10 -28.43 -39.69
CA THR A 215 -17.60 -28.12 -38.34
C THR A 215 -16.40 -28.29 -37.44
N THR A 216 -15.83 -27.19 -36.91
CA THR A 216 -14.85 -27.28 -35.84
C THR A 216 -15.47 -28.27 -34.86
N PRO A 217 -14.91 -29.48 -34.65
CA PRO A 217 -15.22 -30.15 -33.42
C PRO A 217 -14.81 -29.11 -32.38
N GLU A 218 -15.76 -28.63 -31.57
CA GLU A 218 -15.45 -28.05 -30.25
C GLU A 218 -14.17 -28.72 -29.78
N PRO A 219 -13.06 -27.99 -29.57
CA PRO A 219 -11.73 -28.58 -29.50
C PRO A 219 -11.82 -29.76 -28.56
N THR A 220 -11.82 -30.97 -29.13
CA THR A 220 -11.83 -32.18 -28.31
C THR A 220 -10.47 -32.13 -27.69
N ALA A 221 -10.45 -31.73 -26.42
CA ALA A 221 -9.23 -31.63 -25.65
C ALA A 221 -8.44 -32.92 -25.86
N SER A 222 -7.13 -32.81 -26.07
CA SER A 222 -6.30 -33.98 -26.28
C SER A 222 -5.99 -34.61 -24.92
N SER A 223 -5.90 -35.94 -24.85
CA SER A 223 -5.45 -36.61 -23.61
C SER A 223 -3.98 -36.30 -23.28
N THR A 224 -3.18 -35.88 -24.28
CA THR A 224 -1.73 -35.63 -24.19
C THR A 224 -1.32 -34.33 -24.87
N PRO A 225 -0.36 -33.57 -24.31
CA PRO A 225 0.17 -32.34 -24.90
C PRO A 225 0.72 -32.52 -26.31
N THR A 226 0.49 -31.53 -27.18
CA THR A 226 1.14 -31.42 -28.49
C THR A 226 2.54 -30.83 -28.30
N LEU A 227 3.59 -31.59 -28.66
CA LEU A 227 4.98 -31.17 -28.49
C LEU A 227 5.61 -30.70 -29.81
N PRO A 228 6.34 -29.58 -29.83
CA PRO A 228 7.19 -29.21 -30.96
C PRO A 228 8.23 -30.30 -31.28
N PRO A 229 8.67 -30.45 -32.55
CA PRO A 229 9.68 -31.45 -32.91
C PRO A 229 10.98 -31.31 -32.11
N GLY A 230 11.33 -32.36 -31.35
CA GLY A 230 12.53 -32.37 -30.49
C GLY A 230 12.35 -31.76 -29.11
N ALA A 231 11.17 -31.22 -28.78
CA ALA A 231 10.82 -30.80 -27.44
C ALA A 231 10.41 -32.00 -26.57
N HIS A 232 10.60 -31.85 -25.27
CA HIS A 232 10.16 -32.79 -24.24
C HIS A 232 9.28 -32.06 -23.23
N LEU A 233 8.34 -32.79 -22.62
CA LEU A 233 7.53 -32.26 -21.54
C LEU A 233 8.37 -32.19 -20.26
N SER A 234 8.52 -31.00 -19.70
CA SER A 234 9.19 -30.78 -18.40
C SER A 234 8.16 -30.75 -17.29
N SER A 235 8.43 -31.42 -16.18
CA SER A 235 7.59 -31.27 -14.98
C SER A 235 7.78 -29.89 -14.36
N ILE A 236 6.76 -29.37 -13.69
CA ILE A 236 6.85 -28.07 -13.01
C ILE A 236 7.97 -28.09 -11.95
N ALA A 237 8.18 -29.21 -11.27
CA ALA A 237 9.28 -29.38 -10.32
C ALA A 237 10.69 -29.31 -10.94
N GLU A 238 10.87 -29.79 -12.18
CA GLU A 238 12.13 -29.63 -12.92
C GLU A 238 12.33 -28.20 -13.40
N ILE A 239 11.23 -27.51 -13.75
CA ILE A 239 11.25 -26.10 -14.13
C ILE A 239 11.63 -25.23 -12.94
N GLN A 240 10.97 -25.40 -11.80
CA GLN A 240 11.28 -24.65 -10.58
C GLN A 240 12.70 -24.96 -10.08
N GLY A 241 13.05 -26.25 -9.98
CA GLY A 241 14.30 -26.66 -9.36
C GLY A 241 14.27 -26.49 -7.84
N THR A 242 15.43 -26.64 -7.19
CA THR A 242 15.55 -26.64 -5.70
C THR A 242 16.26 -25.39 -5.16
N GLY A 243 16.55 -24.41 -6.00
CA GLY A 243 17.18 -23.14 -5.61
C GLY A 243 16.22 -21.99 -5.88
N SER A 244 16.62 -20.78 -5.51
CA SER A 244 15.83 -19.53 -5.66
C SER A 244 15.75 -19.00 -7.11
N ALA A 245 16.06 -19.84 -8.09
CA ALA A 245 16.03 -19.51 -9.50
C ALA A 245 16.01 -20.81 -10.30
N SER A 246 15.27 -20.80 -11.39
CA SER A 246 15.13 -21.96 -12.25
C SER A 246 16.47 -22.34 -12.92
N PRO A 247 16.79 -23.65 -13.02
CA PRO A 247 17.91 -24.12 -13.85
C PRO A 247 17.62 -23.99 -15.37
N LEU A 248 16.39 -23.65 -15.76
CA LEU A 248 15.93 -23.58 -17.15
C LEU A 248 15.65 -22.14 -17.62
N VAL A 249 16.11 -21.11 -16.88
CA VAL A 249 15.98 -19.70 -17.29
C VAL A 249 16.46 -19.50 -18.73
N ASP A 250 15.74 -18.64 -19.47
CA ASP A 250 15.93 -18.30 -20.88
C ASP A 250 15.63 -19.42 -21.88
N GLN A 251 15.25 -20.61 -21.43
CA GLN A 251 14.81 -21.71 -22.30
C GLN A 251 13.31 -21.61 -22.60
N THR A 252 12.90 -22.18 -23.73
CA THR A 252 11.48 -22.45 -24.02
C THR A 252 11.15 -23.83 -23.51
N VAL A 253 10.14 -23.92 -22.65
CA VAL A 253 9.68 -25.17 -22.03
C VAL A 253 8.24 -25.46 -22.47
N THR A 254 7.87 -26.74 -22.44
CA THR A 254 6.47 -27.17 -22.48
C THR A 254 6.19 -27.95 -21.20
N THR A 255 5.13 -27.59 -20.48
CA THR A 255 4.70 -28.25 -19.25
C THR A 255 3.18 -28.42 -19.24
N GLU A 256 2.67 -29.23 -18.34
CA GLU A 256 1.22 -29.37 -18.12
C GLU A 256 0.88 -29.21 -16.65
N GLY A 257 -0.34 -28.75 -16.37
CA GLY A 257 -0.82 -28.58 -15.00
C GLY A 257 -2.31 -28.26 -14.94
N ILE A 258 -2.83 -28.21 -13.73
CA ILE A 258 -4.19 -27.77 -13.42
C ILE A 258 -4.14 -26.29 -13.07
N VAL A 259 -5.00 -25.49 -13.69
CA VAL A 259 -5.15 -24.07 -13.38
C VAL A 259 -5.67 -23.92 -11.95
N THR A 260 -4.92 -23.25 -11.08
CA THR A 260 -5.27 -23.05 -9.66
C THR A 260 -5.71 -21.62 -9.33
N ALA A 261 -5.33 -20.64 -10.16
CA ALA A 261 -5.75 -19.25 -10.04
C ALA A 261 -5.73 -18.54 -11.40
N VAL A 262 -6.58 -17.54 -11.61
CA VAL A 262 -6.66 -16.77 -12.86
C VAL A 262 -6.77 -15.27 -12.56
N TYR A 263 -5.90 -14.47 -13.18
CA TYR A 263 -5.80 -13.02 -13.04
C TYR A 263 -5.88 -12.35 -14.42
N ALA A 264 -7.04 -12.49 -15.06
CA ALA A 264 -7.32 -11.89 -16.37
C ALA A 264 -7.46 -10.36 -16.31
N GLU A 265 -7.85 -9.85 -15.14
CA GLU A 265 -8.04 -8.42 -14.85
C GLU A 265 -7.01 -7.97 -13.79
N GLY A 266 -7.04 -6.69 -13.41
CA GLY A 266 -6.20 -6.16 -12.31
C GLY A 266 -4.71 -5.98 -12.63
N GLY A 267 -4.23 -6.40 -13.81
CA GLY A 267 -2.88 -6.06 -14.31
C GLY A 267 -1.80 -7.13 -14.11
N LEU A 268 -2.08 -8.24 -13.42
CA LEU A 268 -1.16 -9.39 -13.36
C LEU A 268 -1.11 -10.16 -14.70
N GLY A 269 -2.25 -10.28 -15.39
CA GLY A 269 -2.31 -10.74 -16.78
C GLY A 269 -1.86 -12.20 -16.99
N GLY A 270 -2.25 -13.09 -16.09
CA GLY A 270 -1.78 -14.48 -16.10
C GLY A 270 -2.62 -15.42 -15.25
N PHE A 271 -2.13 -16.63 -15.07
CA PHE A 271 -2.79 -17.68 -14.28
C PHE A 271 -1.74 -18.62 -13.66
N ASN A 272 -2.07 -19.29 -12.57
CA ASN A 272 -1.20 -20.31 -11.98
C ASN A 272 -1.61 -21.70 -12.46
N ILE A 273 -0.62 -22.55 -12.73
CA ILE A 273 -0.84 -23.98 -12.91
C ILE A 273 -0.06 -24.77 -11.88
N GLN A 274 -0.60 -25.91 -11.45
CA GLN A 274 0.07 -26.82 -10.52
C GLN A 274 -0.06 -28.28 -10.96
N THR A 275 0.96 -29.06 -10.63
CA THR A 275 0.97 -30.51 -10.87
C THR A 275 -0.21 -31.15 -10.15
N ARG A 276 -1.01 -31.94 -10.88
CA ARG A 276 -2.19 -32.64 -10.34
C ARG A 276 -1.87 -33.60 -9.20
N GLY A 277 -2.86 -33.83 -8.34
CA GLY A 277 -2.80 -34.74 -7.21
C GLY A 277 -2.32 -34.09 -5.92
N ALA A 278 -2.24 -34.89 -4.85
CA ALA A 278 -1.73 -34.44 -3.56
C ALA A 278 -0.20 -34.28 -3.59
N THR A 279 0.30 -33.21 -2.97
CA THR A 279 1.72 -32.98 -2.74
C THR A 279 2.05 -33.23 -1.27
N ASP A 280 3.07 -34.06 -0.98
CA ASP A 280 3.52 -34.30 0.39
C ASP A 280 4.59 -33.26 0.77
N PRO A 281 4.30 -32.36 1.73
CA PRO A 281 5.18 -31.26 2.11
C PRO A 281 6.53 -31.72 2.68
N THR A 282 6.62 -32.98 3.12
CA THR A 282 7.85 -33.52 3.74
C THR A 282 8.82 -34.14 2.74
N THR A 283 8.36 -34.44 1.52
CA THR A 283 9.15 -35.18 0.53
C THR A 283 9.43 -34.42 -0.76
N HIS A 284 8.65 -33.38 -1.12
CA HIS A 284 8.99 -32.55 -2.27
C HIS A 284 10.17 -31.63 -1.94
N THR A 285 11.04 -31.42 -2.94
CA THR A 285 12.24 -30.58 -2.81
C THR A 285 12.21 -29.36 -3.72
N ALA A 286 11.22 -29.27 -4.59
CA ALA A 286 10.98 -28.20 -5.56
C ALA A 286 9.49 -27.89 -5.58
N SER A 287 9.12 -26.67 -5.98
CA SER A 287 7.70 -26.32 -6.14
C SER A 287 7.05 -27.13 -7.26
N THR A 288 5.76 -27.44 -7.07
CA THR A 288 4.92 -28.10 -8.08
C THR A 288 3.97 -27.15 -8.78
N GLY A 289 3.98 -25.87 -8.39
CA GLY A 289 3.18 -24.78 -8.98
C GLY A 289 4.06 -23.77 -9.70
N ILE A 290 3.49 -23.05 -10.65
CA ILE A 290 4.19 -22.00 -11.41
C ILE A 290 3.21 -20.97 -11.94
N PHE A 291 3.63 -19.71 -11.99
CA PHE A 291 2.86 -18.63 -12.62
C PHE A 291 3.12 -18.61 -14.14
N VAL A 292 2.04 -18.46 -14.90
CA VAL A 292 2.04 -18.35 -16.36
C VAL A 292 1.54 -16.96 -16.74
N TYR A 293 2.44 -16.12 -17.22
CA TYR A 293 2.10 -14.82 -17.79
C TYR A 293 1.59 -15.00 -19.23
N GLY A 294 0.42 -14.45 -19.51
CA GLY A 294 -0.21 -14.52 -20.82
C GLY A 294 -1.61 -13.91 -20.77
N PRO A 295 -1.76 -12.59 -20.93
CA PRO A 295 -3.04 -11.90 -20.71
C PRO A 295 -4.19 -12.44 -21.58
N ALA A 296 -3.92 -12.69 -22.87
CA ALA A 296 -4.90 -13.28 -23.78
C ALA A 296 -5.30 -14.70 -23.38
N ALA A 297 -4.34 -15.51 -22.91
CA ALA A 297 -4.62 -16.86 -22.45
C ALA A 297 -5.40 -16.88 -21.13
N ALA A 298 -5.07 -15.98 -20.20
CA ALA A 298 -5.77 -15.83 -18.92
C ALA A 298 -7.28 -15.57 -19.12
N ALA A 299 -7.67 -14.84 -20.17
CA ALA A 299 -9.07 -14.59 -20.52
C ALA A 299 -9.83 -15.84 -21.02
N THR A 300 -9.14 -16.94 -21.35
CA THR A 300 -9.72 -18.14 -21.97
C THR A 300 -9.70 -19.38 -21.07
N VAL A 301 -8.96 -19.34 -19.96
CA VAL A 301 -8.82 -20.46 -19.02
C VAL A 301 -9.63 -20.21 -17.75
N SER A 302 -10.04 -21.29 -17.09
CA SER A 302 -10.75 -21.27 -15.81
C SER A 302 -10.04 -22.15 -14.78
N THR A 303 -10.17 -21.79 -13.50
CA THR A 303 -9.68 -22.64 -12.40
C THR A 303 -10.25 -24.06 -12.51
N GLY A 304 -9.37 -25.06 -12.41
CA GLY A 304 -9.69 -26.48 -12.58
C GLY A 304 -9.44 -27.03 -13.99
N ASP A 305 -9.20 -26.17 -14.98
CA ASP A 305 -8.80 -26.61 -16.32
C ASP A 305 -7.46 -27.31 -16.30
N ARG A 306 -7.32 -28.37 -17.09
CA ARG A 306 -6.02 -29.01 -17.35
C ARG A 306 -5.49 -28.44 -18.66
N VAL A 307 -4.29 -27.87 -18.61
CA VAL A 307 -3.68 -27.22 -19.78
C VAL A 307 -2.24 -27.67 -19.97
N ALA A 308 -1.80 -27.71 -21.24
CA ALA A 308 -0.39 -27.68 -21.59
C ALA A 308 0.00 -26.24 -21.94
N VAL A 309 1.14 -25.79 -21.43
CA VAL A 309 1.66 -24.44 -21.64
C VAL A 309 3.05 -24.56 -22.27
N THR A 310 3.24 -23.90 -23.41
CA THR A 310 4.55 -23.71 -24.04
C THR A 310 4.94 -22.24 -23.96
N GLY A 311 6.14 -21.95 -23.46
CA GLY A 311 6.58 -20.57 -23.32
C GLY A 311 8.03 -20.41 -22.88
N ARG A 312 8.51 -19.17 -22.91
CA ARG A 312 9.86 -18.81 -22.48
C ARG A 312 9.89 -18.61 -20.96
N LEU A 313 10.84 -19.24 -20.30
CA LEU A 313 11.02 -19.10 -18.85
C LEU A 313 11.91 -17.90 -18.50
N ALA A 314 11.55 -17.19 -17.44
CA ALA A 314 12.33 -16.10 -16.87
C ALA A 314 12.07 -15.94 -15.38
N GLU A 315 13.02 -15.35 -14.67
CA GLU A 315 12.77 -14.76 -13.36
C GLU A 315 12.20 -13.36 -13.56
N ARG A 316 11.07 -13.05 -12.93
CA ARG A 316 10.55 -11.68 -12.84
C ARG A 316 10.20 -11.37 -11.40
N PHE A 317 10.71 -10.23 -10.92
CA PHE A 317 10.56 -9.81 -9.52
C PHE A 317 11.01 -10.89 -8.51
N GLY A 318 11.92 -11.78 -8.90
CA GLY A 318 12.41 -12.88 -8.07
C GLY A 318 11.65 -14.20 -8.21
N SER A 319 10.49 -14.23 -8.89
CA SER A 319 9.72 -15.47 -9.11
C SER A 319 9.95 -16.08 -10.49
N THR A 320 9.98 -17.41 -10.53
CA THR A 320 10.06 -18.21 -11.75
C THR A 320 8.71 -18.24 -12.46
N GLN A 321 8.67 -17.74 -13.69
CA GLN A 321 7.44 -17.68 -14.48
C GLN A 321 7.63 -18.04 -15.96
N ILE A 322 6.58 -18.58 -16.57
CA ILE A 322 6.50 -18.87 -18.00
C ILE A 322 5.80 -17.72 -18.71
N SER A 323 6.42 -17.12 -19.73
CA SER A 323 5.73 -16.25 -20.69
C SER A 323 5.12 -17.12 -21.79
N ALA A 324 3.81 -17.33 -21.75
CA ALA A 324 3.10 -18.25 -22.63
C ALA A 324 3.15 -17.80 -24.09
N SER A 325 3.52 -18.72 -24.97
CA SER A 325 3.42 -18.61 -26.43
C SER A 325 2.32 -19.50 -27.01
N ALA A 326 1.92 -20.53 -26.27
CA ALA A 326 0.76 -21.38 -26.58
C ALA A 326 0.18 -21.96 -25.28
N VAL A 327 -1.15 -22.07 -25.24
CA VAL A 327 -1.90 -22.76 -24.17
C VAL A 327 -2.91 -23.69 -24.83
N GLU A 328 -2.76 -25.00 -24.59
CA GLU A 328 -3.57 -26.06 -25.17
C GLU A 328 -4.46 -26.67 -24.08
N PRO A 329 -5.81 -26.68 -24.22
CA PRO A 329 -6.68 -27.38 -23.30
C PRO A 329 -6.54 -28.91 -23.45
N LEU A 330 -6.46 -29.62 -22.33
CA LEU A 330 -6.32 -31.08 -22.26
C LEU A 330 -7.57 -31.74 -21.65
N GLU A 331 -7.81 -33.02 -21.99
CA GLU A 331 -8.92 -33.76 -21.39
C GLU A 331 -8.74 -33.83 -19.87
N ARG A 332 -9.83 -33.55 -19.15
CA ARG A 332 -9.88 -33.59 -17.69
C ARG A 332 -10.45 -34.91 -17.20
N GLY A 333 -9.65 -35.66 -16.44
CA GLY A 333 -10.06 -36.82 -15.66
C GLY A 333 -10.52 -36.45 -14.23
N PRO A 334 -11.23 -37.34 -13.52
CA PRO A 334 -11.63 -37.12 -12.12
C PRO A 334 -10.45 -36.97 -11.15
N GLU A 335 -9.26 -37.44 -11.51
CA GLU A 335 -8.00 -37.30 -10.76
C GLU A 335 -7.25 -35.99 -11.04
N ASP A 336 -7.70 -35.19 -12.01
CA ASP A 336 -7.10 -33.91 -12.40
C ASP A 336 -7.62 -32.78 -11.49
N VAL A 337 -7.26 -32.92 -10.22
CA VAL A 337 -7.52 -31.97 -9.14
C VAL A 337 -6.23 -31.68 -8.39
N VAL A 338 -6.11 -30.45 -7.88
CA VAL A 338 -5.04 -30.07 -6.95
C VAL A 338 -5.69 -29.90 -5.59
N GLU A 339 -5.21 -30.66 -4.61
CA GLU A 339 -5.63 -30.49 -3.22
C GLU A 339 -4.79 -29.38 -2.58
N PRO A 340 -5.40 -28.30 -2.04
CA PRO A 340 -4.66 -27.25 -1.36
C PRO A 340 -3.81 -27.82 -0.22
N LEU A 341 -2.54 -27.42 -0.19
CA LEU A 341 -1.61 -27.94 0.80
C LEU A 341 -1.77 -27.18 2.13
N SER A 342 -2.15 -27.90 3.19
CA SER A 342 -2.28 -27.35 4.53
C SER A 342 -0.95 -27.41 5.28
N ILE A 343 -0.28 -26.27 5.43
CA ILE A 343 0.99 -26.14 6.16
C ILE A 343 1.00 -24.89 7.04
N GLU A 344 1.80 -24.92 8.10
CA GLU A 344 2.22 -23.71 8.80
C GLU A 344 3.24 -22.97 7.92
N TRP A 345 3.26 -21.64 8.03
CA TRP A 345 4.16 -20.80 7.24
C TRP A 345 5.63 -21.08 7.61
N PRO A 346 6.53 -21.37 6.65
CA PRO A 346 7.93 -21.62 6.95
C PRO A 346 8.67 -20.35 7.40
N GLU A 347 9.63 -20.52 8.32
CA GLU A 347 10.41 -19.41 8.89
C GLU A 347 11.50 -18.88 7.95
N THR A 348 11.96 -19.66 6.97
CA THR A 348 13.06 -19.27 6.08
C THR A 348 12.66 -19.19 4.62
N ASP A 349 13.24 -18.24 3.88
CA ASP A 349 12.97 -18.07 2.44
C ASP A 349 13.32 -19.32 1.62
N VAL A 350 14.38 -20.04 2.01
CA VAL A 350 14.76 -21.31 1.36
C VAL A 350 13.66 -22.35 1.49
N GLU A 351 12.92 -22.36 2.59
CA GLU A 351 11.81 -23.28 2.78
C GLU A 351 10.54 -22.82 2.07
N ARG A 352 10.28 -21.50 2.06
CA ARG A 352 9.15 -20.85 1.37
C ARG A 352 9.22 -21.02 -0.15
N GLU A 353 10.42 -20.94 -0.72
CA GLU A 353 10.70 -21.14 -2.16
C GLU A 353 10.10 -22.45 -2.69
N ARG A 354 10.12 -23.51 -1.88
CA ARG A 354 9.57 -24.82 -2.27
C ARG A 354 8.07 -24.80 -2.53
N PHE A 355 7.38 -23.73 -2.14
CA PHE A 355 5.95 -23.56 -2.30
C PHE A 355 5.59 -22.47 -3.32
N GLU A 356 6.57 -21.82 -3.98
CA GLU A 356 6.30 -20.74 -4.94
C GLU A 356 5.32 -21.19 -6.04
N GLY A 357 4.23 -20.47 -6.22
CA GLY A 357 3.19 -20.76 -7.21
C GLY A 357 2.24 -21.90 -6.83
N MET A 358 2.39 -22.52 -5.65
CA MET A 358 1.51 -23.58 -5.17
C MET A 358 0.28 -23.03 -4.45
N LEU A 359 -0.83 -23.77 -4.57
CA LEU A 359 -2.07 -23.55 -3.85
C LEU A 359 -1.97 -24.09 -2.41
N LEU A 360 -2.05 -23.19 -1.43
CA LEU A 360 -2.01 -23.49 -0.01
C LEU A 360 -3.38 -23.27 0.66
N ALA A 361 -3.63 -24.04 1.70
CA ALA A 361 -4.58 -23.69 2.74
C ALA A 361 -3.77 -23.25 3.98
N PRO A 362 -3.57 -21.94 4.21
CA PRO A 362 -2.73 -21.47 5.30
C PRO A 362 -3.21 -22.03 6.64
N ALA A 363 -2.33 -22.75 7.34
CA ALA A 363 -2.58 -23.24 8.69
C ALA A 363 -1.86 -22.36 9.72
N GLY A 364 -2.30 -22.45 10.97
CA GLY A 364 -1.79 -21.63 12.07
C GLY A 364 -2.63 -20.38 12.35
N ALA A 365 -2.12 -19.53 13.22
CA ALA A 365 -2.72 -18.25 13.55
C ALA A 365 -2.06 -17.14 12.71
N TYR A 366 -2.85 -16.14 12.33
CA TYR A 366 -2.37 -14.95 11.65
C TYR A 366 -2.98 -13.72 12.29
N ARG A 367 -2.18 -12.67 12.45
CA ARG A 367 -2.61 -11.35 12.91
C ARG A 367 -2.33 -10.33 11.82
N VAL A 368 -3.20 -9.36 11.65
CA VAL A 368 -2.90 -8.18 10.81
C VAL A 368 -1.74 -7.44 11.47
N ALA A 369 -0.64 -7.28 10.75
CA ALA A 369 0.54 -6.53 11.15
C ALA A 369 0.63 -5.17 10.46
N ASP A 370 0.07 -5.06 9.25
CA ASP A 370 0.04 -3.83 8.47
C ASP A 370 -1.25 -3.72 7.65
N ASN A 371 -1.77 -2.51 7.53
CA ASN A 371 -2.91 -2.17 6.68
C ASN A 371 -2.68 -0.87 5.89
N TYR A 372 -1.46 -0.31 5.90
CA TYR A 372 -1.17 0.96 5.26
C TYR A 372 -1.33 0.88 3.73
N ALA A 373 -0.71 -0.12 3.10
CA ALA A 373 -0.75 -0.35 1.66
C ALA A 373 -2.15 -0.75 1.15
N LEU A 374 -3.07 -1.16 2.02
CA LEU A 374 -4.38 -1.69 1.65
C LEU A 374 -5.25 -0.70 0.84
N ASN A 375 -5.15 0.60 1.15
CA ASN A 375 -5.87 1.64 0.40
C ASN A 375 -5.22 2.01 -0.93
N GLN A 376 -3.98 1.58 -1.18
CA GLN A 376 -3.26 1.89 -2.42
C GLN A 376 -3.09 0.67 -3.33
N TYR A 377 -2.74 -0.49 -2.79
CA TYR A 377 -2.38 -1.68 -3.55
C TYR A 377 -3.20 -2.93 -3.16
N GLY A 378 -4.16 -2.81 -2.24
CA GLY A 378 -4.96 -3.96 -1.81
C GLY A 378 -4.22 -4.96 -0.92
N GLU A 379 -3.04 -4.58 -0.41
CA GLU A 379 -2.15 -5.44 0.37
C GLU A 379 -2.38 -5.31 1.89
N ILE A 380 -2.36 -6.45 2.58
CA ILE A 380 -2.43 -6.57 4.04
C ILE A 380 -1.18 -7.30 4.53
N GLY A 381 -0.36 -6.64 5.36
CA GLY A 381 0.75 -7.31 6.04
C GLY A 381 0.22 -8.20 7.16
N LEU A 382 0.67 -9.46 7.20
CA LEU A 382 0.32 -10.42 8.24
C LEU A 382 1.55 -10.81 9.06
N SER A 383 1.34 -10.92 10.38
CA SER A 383 2.22 -11.64 11.29
C SER A 383 1.75 -13.08 11.43
N VAL A 384 2.69 -14.03 11.34
CA VAL A 384 2.45 -15.44 11.61
C VAL A 384 2.54 -15.71 13.11
N GLY A 385 1.49 -16.32 13.64
CA GLY A 385 1.33 -16.58 15.07
C GLY A 385 0.49 -15.51 15.77
N GLU A 386 0.64 -15.48 17.10
CA GLU A 386 -0.14 -14.61 18.00
C GLU A 386 0.53 -13.25 18.28
N ARG A 387 1.83 -13.11 17.98
CA ARG A 387 2.56 -11.85 18.22
C ARG A 387 2.45 -10.92 17.02
N LEU A 388 2.41 -9.62 17.28
CA LEU A 388 2.61 -8.57 16.28
C LEU A 388 4.09 -8.46 15.88
N LEU A 389 4.34 -7.92 14.70
CA LEU A 389 5.68 -7.52 14.27
C LEU A 389 6.03 -6.18 14.93
N VAL A 390 7.22 -6.08 15.53
CA VAL A 390 7.62 -4.90 16.31
C VAL A 390 8.89 -4.29 15.73
N THR A 391 8.97 -2.96 15.67
CA THR A 391 10.16 -2.27 15.19
C THR A 391 11.38 -2.69 16.03
N PRO A 392 12.51 -3.10 15.43
CA PRO A 392 13.64 -3.64 16.20
C PRO A 392 14.17 -2.71 17.30
N THR A 393 14.19 -1.40 17.05
CA THR A 393 14.66 -0.40 18.01
C THR A 393 13.66 -0.04 19.11
N GLU A 394 12.44 -0.60 19.05
CA GLU A 394 11.47 -0.66 20.15
C GLU A 394 11.75 -1.85 21.08
N ALA A 395 12.34 -2.93 20.57
CA ALA A 395 12.67 -4.12 21.36
C ALA A 395 14.08 -4.07 21.99
N GLY A 396 15.00 -3.32 21.39
CA GLY A 396 16.39 -3.29 21.79
C GLY A 396 17.15 -2.09 21.26
N ALA A 397 18.36 -1.91 21.79
CA ALA A 397 19.25 -0.85 21.34
C ALA A 397 19.62 -1.03 19.84
N PRO A 398 19.79 0.03 19.00
CA PRO A 398 20.22 -0.15 17.62
C PRO A 398 21.50 -1.00 17.52
N GLY A 399 21.43 -2.10 16.77
CA GLY A 399 22.51 -3.08 16.60
C GLY A 399 22.81 -3.95 17.84
N SER A 400 21.90 -4.02 18.82
CA SER A 400 22.03 -4.94 19.96
C SER A 400 21.46 -6.32 19.63
N PRO A 401 21.85 -7.37 20.40
CA PRO A 401 21.31 -8.72 20.20
C PRO A 401 19.78 -8.79 20.27
N GLU A 402 19.15 -7.94 21.07
CA GLU A 402 17.69 -7.85 21.19
C GLU A 402 17.05 -7.26 19.92
N ALA A 403 17.64 -6.21 19.35
CA ALA A 403 17.16 -5.64 18.09
C ALA A 403 17.40 -6.60 16.91
N ASP A 404 18.56 -7.25 16.86
CA ASP A 404 18.86 -8.28 15.85
C ASP A 404 17.86 -9.44 15.94
N ALA A 405 17.59 -9.95 17.15
CA ALA A 405 16.61 -11.02 17.35
C ALA A 405 15.18 -10.61 16.95
N GLN A 406 14.80 -9.35 17.17
CA GLN A 406 13.50 -8.84 16.73
C GLN A 406 13.43 -8.68 15.20
N ALA A 407 14.51 -8.24 14.55
CA ALA A 407 14.58 -8.19 13.09
C ALA A 407 14.48 -9.59 12.46
N GLU A 408 15.19 -10.58 13.01
CA GLU A 408 15.09 -11.98 12.61
C GLU A 408 13.66 -12.52 12.80
N TYR A 409 13.03 -12.20 13.94
CA TYR A 409 11.64 -12.57 14.20
C TYR A 409 10.68 -11.99 13.14
N ASN A 410 10.82 -10.70 12.81
CA ASN A 410 9.96 -10.07 11.81
C ASN A 410 10.14 -10.70 10.42
N ALA A 411 11.37 -10.98 10.00
CA ALA A 411 11.65 -11.63 8.72
C ALA A 411 11.07 -13.06 8.65
N ALA A 412 11.15 -13.81 9.75
CA ALA A 412 10.66 -15.18 9.84
C ALA A 412 9.11 -15.27 9.88
N ASN A 413 8.43 -14.23 10.36
CA ASN A 413 6.99 -14.27 10.64
C ASN A 413 6.16 -13.28 9.80
N SER A 414 6.73 -12.69 8.74
CA SER A 414 5.99 -11.80 7.84
C SER A 414 5.53 -12.53 6.57
N VAL A 415 4.32 -12.19 6.12
CA VAL A 415 3.77 -12.54 4.80
C VAL A 415 2.71 -11.52 4.41
N ILE A 416 2.57 -11.18 3.12
CA ILE A 416 1.53 -10.28 2.63
C ILE A 416 0.31 -11.10 2.19
N LEU A 417 -0.91 -10.68 2.52
CA LEU A 417 -2.12 -11.09 1.82
C LEU A 417 -2.47 -10.01 0.80
N ASP A 418 -2.52 -10.39 -0.46
CA ASP A 418 -2.67 -9.49 -1.60
C ASP A 418 -4.09 -9.58 -2.20
N ASP A 419 -4.42 -8.77 -3.20
CA ASP A 419 -5.73 -8.72 -3.86
C ASP A 419 -5.78 -9.42 -5.22
N GLY A 420 -4.66 -9.99 -5.70
CA GLY A 420 -4.59 -10.61 -7.02
C GLY A 420 -4.55 -9.58 -8.16
N ALA A 421 -4.08 -8.36 -7.90
CA ALA A 421 -3.93 -7.28 -8.85
C ALA A 421 -2.56 -6.60 -8.72
N SER A 422 -2.26 -5.70 -9.65
CA SER A 422 -1.19 -4.69 -9.56
C SER A 422 -1.79 -3.28 -9.62
N THR A 423 -3.05 -3.13 -9.20
CA THR A 423 -3.80 -1.88 -9.30
C THR A 423 -3.34 -0.91 -8.23
N ASP A 424 -2.83 0.25 -8.65
CA ASP A 424 -2.61 1.40 -7.77
C ASP A 424 -3.92 2.23 -7.70
N PHE A 425 -4.66 2.10 -6.61
CA PHE A 425 -5.92 2.82 -6.38
C PHE A 425 -5.73 4.33 -6.18
N LEU A 426 -4.50 4.78 -5.89
CA LEU A 426 -4.15 6.19 -5.73
C LEU A 426 -3.50 6.80 -6.98
N ARG A 427 -3.35 6.01 -8.06
CA ARG A 427 -2.78 6.47 -9.32
C ARG A 427 -3.55 7.66 -9.88
N ARG A 428 -2.81 8.71 -10.22
CA ARG A 428 -3.33 9.91 -10.86
C ARG A 428 -2.86 10.05 -12.30
N GLU A 429 -3.79 10.41 -13.17
CA GLU A 429 -3.51 10.85 -14.53
C GLU A 429 -4.32 12.11 -14.82
N GLU A 430 -3.68 13.10 -15.43
CA GLU A 430 -4.30 14.41 -15.71
C GLU A 430 -4.98 15.08 -14.49
N GLY A 431 -4.49 14.77 -13.28
CA GLY A 431 -4.99 15.29 -12.00
C GLY A 431 -6.11 14.46 -11.35
N GLY A 432 -6.73 13.52 -12.07
CA GLY A 432 -7.81 12.65 -11.56
C GLY A 432 -7.30 11.31 -11.05
N LEU A 433 -7.98 10.72 -10.06
CA LEU A 433 -7.75 9.35 -9.61
C LEU A 433 -8.41 8.36 -10.58
N ILE A 434 -7.60 7.65 -11.38
CA ILE A 434 -8.14 6.85 -12.49
C ILE A 434 -8.82 5.55 -12.04
N ASN A 435 -8.43 5.03 -10.87
CA ASN A 435 -8.92 3.77 -10.33
C ASN A 435 -9.92 3.96 -9.18
N ALA A 436 -10.32 5.20 -8.88
CA ALA A 436 -11.17 5.51 -7.73
C ALA A 436 -12.60 4.95 -7.81
N ASP A 437 -13.06 4.51 -8.98
CA ASP A 437 -14.37 3.87 -9.14
C ASP A 437 -14.36 2.35 -8.95
N ILE A 438 -13.17 1.75 -8.84
CA ILE A 438 -13.00 0.33 -8.50
C ILE A 438 -13.07 0.20 -6.97
N PRO A 439 -14.02 -0.57 -6.40
CA PRO A 439 -14.12 -0.72 -4.95
C PRO A 439 -12.84 -1.34 -4.36
N LEU A 440 -12.33 -0.73 -3.29
CA LEU A 440 -11.15 -1.24 -2.56
C LEU A 440 -11.37 -2.68 -2.08
N PRO A 441 -10.40 -3.59 -2.28
CA PRO A 441 -10.49 -4.95 -1.78
C PRO A 441 -10.42 -4.98 -0.26
N TYR A 442 -11.10 -5.94 0.37
CA TYR A 442 -11.15 -6.17 1.83
C TYR A 442 -11.76 -5.04 2.69
N LEU A 443 -11.74 -3.80 2.24
CA LEU A 443 -12.08 -2.63 3.03
C LEU A 443 -13.54 -2.21 2.91
N SER A 444 -14.13 -2.00 4.07
CA SER A 444 -15.38 -1.26 4.23
C SER A 444 -15.42 -0.58 5.59
N ILE A 445 -16.29 0.43 5.74
CA ILE A 445 -16.50 1.08 7.04
C ILE A 445 -17.12 0.14 8.08
N ASP A 446 -17.91 -0.84 7.63
CA ASP A 446 -18.63 -1.79 8.49
C ASP A 446 -17.77 -3.01 8.89
N SER A 447 -16.66 -3.25 8.20
CA SER A 447 -15.73 -4.35 8.44
C SER A 447 -14.31 -3.85 8.23
N PRO A 448 -13.77 -3.09 9.21
CA PRO A 448 -12.43 -2.53 9.13
C PRO A 448 -11.37 -3.62 9.25
N VAL A 449 -10.20 -3.38 8.64
CA VAL A 449 -9.01 -4.21 8.81
C VAL A 449 -8.04 -3.46 9.72
N THR A 450 -7.96 -3.87 10.98
CA THR A 450 -7.14 -3.19 11.99
C THR A 450 -5.95 -4.06 12.39
N ILE A 451 -4.82 -3.43 12.72
CA ILE A 451 -3.66 -4.15 13.28
C ILE A 451 -4.09 -4.91 14.54
N GLY A 452 -3.58 -6.13 14.72
CA GLY A 452 -4.01 -7.03 15.81
C GLY A 452 -5.23 -7.90 15.50
N ALA A 453 -6.01 -7.58 14.46
CA ALA A 453 -7.13 -8.43 14.05
C ALA A 453 -6.66 -9.83 13.66
N THR A 454 -7.42 -10.86 14.02
CA THR A 454 -7.19 -12.23 13.55
C THR A 454 -7.58 -12.33 12.08
N ALA A 455 -6.67 -12.79 11.22
CA ALA A 455 -6.98 -13.16 9.85
C ALA A 455 -7.36 -14.65 9.78
N ASN A 456 -8.63 -14.94 9.47
CA ASN A 456 -9.15 -16.30 9.33
C ASN A 456 -9.31 -16.65 7.86
N PHE A 457 -8.45 -17.52 7.33
CA PHE A 457 -8.55 -18.01 5.95
C PHE A 457 -9.75 -18.95 5.79
N THR A 458 -10.60 -18.64 4.81
CA THR A 458 -11.80 -19.42 4.44
C THR A 458 -11.69 -20.05 3.05
N GLN A 459 -10.70 -19.62 2.27
CA GLN A 459 -10.38 -20.17 0.94
C GLN A 459 -8.87 -20.38 0.80
N PRO A 460 -8.41 -21.26 -0.10
CA PRO A 460 -7.01 -21.41 -0.38
C PRO A 460 -6.44 -20.19 -1.13
N VAL A 461 -5.14 -20.02 -1.05
CA VAL A 461 -4.36 -18.93 -1.65
C VAL A 461 -3.16 -19.50 -2.39
N VAL A 462 -2.62 -18.74 -3.35
CA VAL A 462 -1.40 -19.10 -4.07
C VAL A 462 -0.21 -18.40 -3.44
N VAL A 463 0.89 -19.12 -3.18
CA VAL A 463 2.14 -18.47 -2.78
C VAL A 463 2.74 -17.77 -4.00
N HIS A 464 3.15 -16.53 -3.85
CA HIS A 464 3.86 -15.79 -4.88
C HIS A 464 5.00 -15.01 -4.23
N TYR A 465 6.05 -14.74 -5.00
CA TYR A 465 7.14 -13.88 -4.58
C TYR A 465 7.28 -12.71 -5.56
N SER A 466 7.19 -11.49 -5.04
CA SER A 466 7.42 -10.28 -5.83
C SER A 466 7.71 -9.09 -4.92
N PHE A 467 8.47 -8.12 -5.45
CA PHE A 467 8.86 -6.91 -4.73
C PHE A 467 9.52 -7.22 -3.38
N ASP A 468 10.45 -8.17 -3.40
CA ASP A 468 11.24 -8.63 -2.25
C ASP A 468 10.40 -9.20 -1.08
N SER A 469 9.17 -9.64 -1.34
CA SER A 469 8.25 -10.19 -0.34
C SER A 469 7.50 -11.43 -0.82
N TYR A 470 7.32 -12.39 0.08
CA TYR A 470 6.37 -13.48 -0.10
C TYR A 470 4.94 -13.00 0.17
N ARG A 471 4.01 -13.46 -0.66
CA ARG A 471 2.61 -13.11 -0.58
C ARG A 471 1.68 -14.29 -0.83
N PHE A 472 0.51 -14.20 -0.24
CA PHE A 472 -0.67 -14.99 -0.52
C PHE A 472 -1.54 -14.25 -1.52
N GLN A 473 -1.60 -14.77 -2.74
CA GLN A 473 -2.53 -14.29 -3.74
C GLN A 473 -3.88 -15.02 -3.61
N PRO A 474 -5.02 -14.32 -3.70
CA PRO A 474 -6.31 -14.98 -3.90
C PRO A 474 -6.30 -15.75 -5.22
N THR A 475 -7.26 -16.66 -5.42
CA THR A 475 -7.34 -17.45 -6.66
C THR A 475 -7.92 -16.70 -7.86
N SER A 476 -8.36 -15.46 -7.64
CA SER A 476 -8.79 -14.50 -8.65
C SER A 476 -8.56 -13.08 -8.16
N THR A 477 -8.48 -12.12 -9.07
CA THR A 477 -8.45 -10.69 -8.74
C THR A 477 -9.68 -10.30 -7.91
N LEU A 478 -9.45 -9.52 -6.84
CA LEU A 478 -10.50 -9.02 -5.95
C LEU A 478 -10.80 -7.55 -6.24
N THR A 479 -12.08 -7.21 -6.17
CA THR A 479 -12.55 -5.83 -6.02
C THR A 479 -13.64 -5.85 -4.94
N GLY A 480 -13.57 -4.95 -3.96
CA GLY A 480 -14.42 -5.06 -2.77
C GLY A 480 -14.13 -6.30 -1.89
N SER A 481 -15.09 -6.68 -1.05
CA SER A 481 -14.95 -7.80 -0.09
C SER A 481 -15.45 -9.15 -0.62
N ASP A 482 -16.11 -9.17 -1.77
CA ASP A 482 -16.70 -10.40 -2.33
C ASP A 482 -15.60 -11.35 -2.83
N GLY A 483 -15.64 -12.60 -2.39
CA GLY A 483 -14.65 -13.62 -2.80
C GLY A 483 -13.31 -13.55 -2.05
N ALA A 484 -13.16 -12.67 -1.06
CA ALA A 484 -11.95 -12.58 -0.24
C ALA A 484 -11.57 -13.93 0.41
N PRO A 485 -10.29 -14.34 0.38
CA PRO A 485 -9.87 -15.63 0.93
C PRO A 485 -9.79 -15.64 2.46
N ALA A 486 -9.87 -14.48 3.11
CA ALA A 486 -9.82 -14.34 4.56
C ALA A 486 -10.87 -13.36 5.09
N THR A 487 -11.28 -13.57 6.34
CA THR A 487 -12.12 -12.66 7.12
C THR A 487 -11.35 -12.18 8.35
N PHE A 488 -11.58 -10.93 8.75
CA PHE A 488 -10.87 -10.30 9.87
C PHE A 488 -11.79 -10.17 11.09
N SER A 489 -11.26 -10.43 12.29
CA SER A 489 -11.99 -10.14 13.53
C SER A 489 -12.03 -8.63 13.80
N ASP A 490 -13.00 -8.19 14.58
CA ASP A 490 -12.98 -6.84 15.15
C ASP A 490 -11.96 -6.81 16.32
N ALA A 491 -10.91 -6.01 16.18
CA ALA A 491 -9.89 -5.78 17.21
C ALA A 491 -9.91 -4.32 17.71
N ARG A 492 -10.93 -3.52 17.34
CA ARG A 492 -11.03 -2.14 17.77
C ARG A 492 -11.35 -2.03 19.25
N GLU A 493 -10.56 -1.24 19.97
CA GLU A 493 -10.91 -0.80 21.31
C GLU A 493 -12.02 0.25 21.24
N THR A 494 -13.02 0.12 22.11
CA THR A 494 -14.11 1.11 22.19
C THR A 494 -13.86 2.16 23.27
N THR A 495 -13.03 1.89 24.27
CA THR A 495 -12.68 2.81 25.36
C THR A 495 -11.28 2.48 25.85
N PRO A 496 -10.51 3.44 26.39
CA PRO A 496 -9.23 3.14 27.02
C PRO A 496 -9.40 2.16 28.19
N GLU A 497 -8.36 1.39 28.48
CA GLU A 497 -8.33 0.53 29.67
C GLU A 497 -8.35 1.38 30.96
N PRO A 498 -9.00 0.92 32.05
CA PRO A 498 -8.97 1.64 33.31
C PRO A 498 -7.57 1.73 33.90
N VAL A 499 -6.99 2.92 33.91
CA VAL A 499 -5.66 3.20 34.47
C VAL A 499 -5.65 3.50 35.97
N GLY A 500 -6.82 3.59 36.61
CA GLY A 500 -6.93 3.94 38.03
C GLY A 500 -6.65 5.42 38.34
N GLY A 501 -6.34 5.72 39.61
CA GLY A 501 -5.99 7.06 40.07
C GLY A 501 -7.18 7.98 40.37
N SER A 502 -6.90 9.09 41.07
CA SER A 502 -7.83 10.20 41.25
C SER A 502 -7.69 11.26 40.15
N ILE A 503 -6.55 11.28 39.46
CA ILE A 503 -6.23 12.16 38.33
C ILE A 503 -5.75 11.29 37.16
N GLN A 504 -6.15 11.62 35.94
CA GLN A 504 -5.66 10.99 34.72
C GLN A 504 -4.89 11.98 33.84
N LEU A 505 -3.73 11.54 33.34
CA LEU A 505 -2.89 12.30 32.41
C LEU A 505 -2.81 11.57 31.07
N GLY A 506 -3.24 12.22 30.00
CA GLY A 506 -3.11 11.76 28.63
C GLY A 506 -2.12 12.58 27.79
N THR A 507 -1.65 11.99 26.69
CA THR A 507 -1.00 12.69 25.57
C THR A 507 -1.58 12.24 24.25
N PHE A 508 -1.68 13.17 23.30
CA PHE A 508 -2.29 12.90 22.02
C PHE A 508 -1.79 13.85 20.92
N ASN A 509 -1.00 13.33 19.99
CA ASN A 509 -0.75 13.96 18.70
C ASN A 509 -2.02 13.90 17.84
N VAL A 510 -2.59 15.05 17.49
CA VAL A 510 -3.90 15.16 16.84
C VAL A 510 -3.86 15.40 15.32
N LEU A 511 -2.74 15.08 14.66
CA LEU A 511 -2.60 15.11 13.19
C LEU A 511 -2.92 16.49 12.60
N ASN A 512 -2.04 17.46 12.82
CA ASN A 512 -2.12 18.83 12.30
C ASN A 512 -3.51 19.46 12.43
N TYR A 513 -3.93 19.75 13.67
CA TYR A 513 -5.16 20.49 13.93
C TYR A 513 -4.99 21.99 13.69
N PHE A 514 -5.38 22.42 12.48
CA PHE A 514 -5.30 23.81 12.03
C PHE A 514 -6.69 24.39 11.79
N THR A 515 -6.93 25.59 12.31
CA THR A 515 -8.16 26.37 12.07
C THR A 515 -7.96 27.45 11.00
N SER A 516 -6.71 27.69 10.61
CA SER A 516 -6.34 28.46 9.43
C SER A 516 -6.36 27.51 8.22
N LEU A 517 -7.28 27.75 7.28
CA LEU A 517 -7.65 26.76 6.26
C LEU A 517 -6.85 26.92 4.97
N GLY A 518 -6.54 25.80 4.31
CA GLY A 518 -5.78 25.82 3.05
C GLY A 518 -6.37 26.74 1.97
N VAL A 519 -7.70 26.81 1.86
CA VAL A 519 -8.42 27.67 0.91
C VAL A 519 -8.13 29.17 1.05
N ASP A 520 -7.72 29.62 2.24
CA ASP A 520 -7.46 31.04 2.53
C ASP A 520 -5.99 31.43 2.30
N PHE A 521 -5.07 30.46 2.32
CA PHE A 521 -3.63 30.71 2.35
C PHE A 521 -2.84 30.08 1.20
N CYS A 522 -3.38 29.05 0.55
CA CYS A 522 -2.64 28.19 -0.37
C CYS A 522 -3.11 28.36 -1.83
N ASP A 523 -2.23 28.08 -2.78
CA ASP A 523 -2.63 27.89 -4.17
C ASP A 523 -3.44 26.58 -4.28
N PRO A 524 -4.51 26.49 -5.11
CA PRO A 524 -5.28 25.25 -5.27
C PRO A 524 -4.45 24.01 -5.64
N SER A 525 -3.28 24.18 -6.27
CA SER A 525 -2.35 23.08 -6.57
C SER A 525 -1.59 22.54 -5.35
N GLU A 526 -1.54 23.31 -4.26
CA GLU A 526 -0.98 22.94 -2.96
C GLU A 526 -2.01 22.20 -2.10
N SER A 527 -2.75 21.28 -2.72
CA SER A 527 -3.77 20.48 -2.06
C SER A 527 -3.68 19.01 -2.43
N TYR A 528 -4.05 18.18 -1.46
CA TYR A 528 -4.50 16.83 -1.73
C TYR A 528 -5.96 16.89 -2.16
N THR A 529 -6.33 16.16 -3.21
CA THR A 529 -7.70 16.20 -3.78
C THR A 529 -8.40 14.85 -3.71
N ASP A 530 -9.72 14.85 -3.56
CA ASP A 530 -10.54 13.65 -3.65
C ASP A 530 -10.70 13.16 -5.11
N ARG A 531 -11.49 12.09 -5.30
CA ARG A 531 -11.74 11.54 -6.65
C ARG A 531 -12.53 12.47 -7.58
N ASP A 532 -13.24 13.47 -7.04
CA ASP A 532 -13.92 14.50 -7.82
C ASP A 532 -12.98 15.69 -8.15
N GLY A 533 -11.70 15.60 -7.76
CA GLY A 533 -10.72 16.68 -7.92
C GLY A 533 -10.91 17.84 -6.93
N LYS A 534 -11.67 17.64 -5.85
CA LYS A 534 -11.90 18.68 -4.83
C LYS A 534 -10.82 18.60 -3.75
N PRO A 535 -10.20 19.73 -3.37
CA PRO A 535 -9.25 19.75 -2.26
C PRO A 535 -9.83 19.25 -0.93
N VAL A 536 -9.03 18.49 -0.18
CA VAL A 536 -9.38 17.88 1.12
C VAL A 536 -8.47 18.38 2.23
N SER A 537 -7.16 18.38 2.01
CA SER A 537 -6.16 18.90 2.95
C SER A 537 -5.08 19.69 2.22
N ALA A 538 -4.41 20.57 2.97
CA ALA A 538 -3.26 21.31 2.48
C ALA A 538 -2.09 20.37 2.13
N ASN A 539 -1.30 20.75 1.12
CA ASN A 539 -0.13 20.02 0.68
C ASN A 539 1.00 20.99 0.28
N GLY A 540 2.01 21.14 1.13
CA GLY A 540 3.19 21.96 0.82
C GLY A 540 2.99 23.48 0.99
N CYS A 541 1.95 23.93 1.68
CA CYS A 541 1.74 25.33 2.03
C CYS A 541 1.84 25.58 3.55
N LEU A 542 1.59 26.81 4.00
CA LEU A 542 1.83 27.22 5.40
C LEU A 542 0.87 26.51 6.39
N PRO A 543 -0.48 26.53 6.22
CA PRO A 543 -1.32 25.60 6.95
C PRO A 543 -1.02 24.15 6.58
N ARG A 544 -1.02 23.25 7.59
CA ARG A 544 -0.73 21.82 7.40
C ARG A 544 -1.95 20.91 7.58
N GLY A 545 -3.12 21.49 7.88
CA GLY A 545 -4.35 20.74 8.15
C GLY A 545 -5.40 20.80 7.04
N ALA A 546 -6.67 20.92 7.46
CA ALA A 546 -7.83 20.90 6.58
C ALA A 546 -7.82 21.98 5.48
N TRP A 547 -8.34 21.63 4.30
CA TRP A 547 -8.41 22.59 3.19
C TRP A 547 -9.50 23.65 3.39
N ASP A 548 -10.68 23.27 3.86
CA ASP A 548 -11.82 24.15 4.07
C ASP A 548 -12.61 23.77 5.32
N GLU A 549 -13.65 24.56 5.63
CA GLU A 549 -14.50 24.38 6.82
C GLU A 549 -15.15 22.98 6.87
N ALA A 550 -15.51 22.41 5.72
CA ALA A 550 -16.13 21.09 5.69
C ALA A 550 -15.11 20.00 6.03
N ASN A 551 -13.86 20.15 5.59
CA ASN A 551 -12.77 19.26 5.95
C ASN A 551 -12.35 19.43 7.41
N LEU A 552 -12.31 20.67 7.93
CA LEU A 552 -12.05 20.93 9.34
C LEU A 552 -13.12 20.28 10.22
N ALA A 553 -14.40 20.46 9.88
CA ALA A 553 -15.49 19.82 10.61
C ALA A 553 -15.39 18.29 10.62
N ARG A 554 -14.84 17.67 9.55
CA ARG A 554 -14.61 16.22 9.52
C ARG A 554 -13.48 15.79 10.46
N GLN A 555 -12.38 16.54 10.47
CA GLN A 555 -11.23 16.29 11.35
C GLN A 555 -11.62 16.52 12.82
N GLU A 556 -12.19 17.69 13.12
CA GLU A 556 -12.60 18.11 14.46
C GLU A 556 -13.61 17.14 15.06
N ALA A 557 -14.57 16.62 14.28
CA ALA A 557 -15.53 15.63 14.78
C ALA A 557 -14.85 14.39 15.38
N LYS A 558 -13.81 13.86 14.72
CA LYS A 558 -13.08 12.68 15.20
C LYS A 558 -12.23 13.00 16.43
N ILE A 559 -11.49 14.10 16.40
CA ILE A 559 -10.63 14.55 17.51
C ILE A 559 -11.46 14.85 18.77
N VAL A 560 -12.57 15.57 18.61
CA VAL A 560 -13.49 15.91 19.72
C VAL A 560 -14.13 14.66 20.30
N ALA A 561 -14.51 13.68 19.47
CA ALA A 561 -15.01 12.40 19.95
C ALA A 561 -13.94 11.65 20.74
N ALA A 562 -12.71 11.56 20.21
CA ALA A 562 -11.60 10.87 20.85
C ALA A 562 -11.22 11.49 22.19
N ILE A 563 -11.02 12.81 22.27
CA ILE A 563 -10.64 13.49 23.53
C ILE A 563 -11.74 13.39 24.60
N ASN A 564 -13.01 13.60 24.22
CA ASN A 564 -14.13 13.48 25.19
C ASN A 564 -14.34 12.04 25.68
N GLN A 565 -13.92 11.03 24.91
CA GLN A 565 -14.04 9.63 25.26
C GLN A 565 -12.80 9.08 25.99
N LEU A 566 -11.61 9.59 25.68
CA LEU A 566 -10.39 9.39 26.47
C LEU A 566 -10.62 9.87 27.90
N ASP A 567 -11.29 11.02 28.03
CA ASP A 567 -11.79 11.60 29.27
C ASP A 567 -10.74 11.82 30.38
N ALA A 568 -9.48 12.02 30.00
CA ALA A 568 -8.41 12.35 30.94
C ALA A 568 -8.63 13.72 31.59
N ASP A 569 -8.12 13.91 32.82
CA ASP A 569 -8.21 15.20 33.51
C ASP A 569 -7.24 16.24 32.94
N ILE A 570 -6.12 15.79 32.39
CA ILE A 570 -5.12 16.59 31.68
C ILE A 570 -4.77 15.88 30.38
N VAL A 571 -4.70 16.62 29.26
CA VAL A 571 -4.20 16.10 27.99
C VAL A 571 -3.11 17.03 27.45
N ALA A 572 -1.91 16.49 27.28
CA ALA A 572 -0.85 17.08 26.46
C ALA A 572 -1.19 16.86 24.98
N LEU A 573 -1.19 17.93 24.20
CA LEU A 573 -1.52 17.89 22.78
C LEU A 573 -0.30 18.27 21.95
N GLU A 574 -0.07 17.50 20.90
CA GLU A 574 0.91 17.75 19.86
C GLU A 574 0.17 18.05 18.54
N GLU A 575 0.83 18.77 17.63
CA GLU A 575 0.25 19.14 16.34
C GLU A 575 -0.93 20.11 16.38
N ILE A 576 -0.91 21.03 17.34
CA ILE A 576 -1.81 22.19 17.37
C ILE A 576 -1.19 23.33 16.56
N GLU A 577 -1.99 24.01 15.75
CA GLU A 577 -1.57 25.23 15.05
C GLU A 577 -1.02 26.29 16.03
N ASP A 578 0.15 26.84 15.72
CA ASP A 578 0.58 28.12 16.25
C ASP A 578 -0.10 29.24 15.44
N SER A 579 -1.23 29.72 15.96
CA SER A 579 -2.06 30.69 15.25
C SER A 579 -1.40 32.07 15.10
N SER A 580 -0.25 32.32 15.76
CA SER A 580 0.48 33.58 15.61
C SER A 580 1.12 33.75 14.23
N ASP A 581 1.51 32.64 13.58
CA ASP A 581 1.98 32.62 12.18
C ASP A 581 0.91 33.05 11.17
N PHE A 582 -0.36 33.02 11.58
CA PHE A 582 -1.52 33.44 10.81
C PHE A 582 -2.06 34.81 11.25
N GLY A 583 -1.29 35.56 12.05
CA GLY A 583 -1.65 36.89 12.53
C GLY A 583 -2.78 36.92 13.55
N LYS A 584 -3.04 35.80 14.23
CA LYS A 584 -4.03 35.65 15.30
C LYS A 584 -3.33 35.56 16.66
N ASP A 585 -4.13 35.45 17.72
CA ASP A 585 -3.61 35.04 19.03
C ASP A 585 -3.06 33.61 18.95
N ARG A 586 -1.90 33.34 19.58
CA ARG A 586 -1.22 32.02 19.54
C ARG A 586 -2.12 30.87 20.00
N ASP A 587 -3.05 31.13 20.93
CA ASP A 587 -3.94 30.12 21.48
C ASP A 587 -5.25 29.97 20.69
N ALA A 588 -5.46 30.70 19.58
CA ALA A 588 -6.75 30.74 18.89
C ALA A 588 -7.26 29.35 18.46
N ALA A 589 -6.44 28.54 17.77
CA ALA A 589 -6.84 27.18 17.38
C ALA A 589 -7.16 26.27 18.57
N LEU A 590 -6.41 26.40 19.67
CA LEU A 590 -6.63 25.62 20.90
C LEU A 590 -7.94 26.03 21.59
N ILE A 591 -8.26 27.33 21.60
CA ILE A 591 -9.52 27.87 22.13
C ILE A 591 -10.70 27.36 21.31
N ASP A 592 -10.56 27.30 19.98
CA ASP A 592 -11.59 26.76 19.10
C ASP A 592 -11.83 25.27 19.39
N LEU A 593 -10.77 24.46 19.54
CA LEU A 593 -10.88 23.06 19.94
C LEU A 593 -11.58 22.89 21.30
N VAL A 594 -11.19 23.65 22.33
CA VAL A 594 -11.84 23.61 23.65
C VAL A 594 -13.31 24.00 23.57
N THR A 595 -13.65 24.96 22.70
CA THR A 595 -15.05 25.35 22.45
C THR A 595 -15.83 24.20 21.82
N ALA A 596 -15.26 23.50 20.85
CA ALA A 596 -15.87 22.33 20.22
C ALA A 596 -16.05 21.16 21.21
N LEU A 597 -15.03 20.89 22.04
CA LEU A 597 -15.08 19.89 23.11
C LEU A 597 -16.22 20.16 24.09
N ASN A 598 -16.33 21.38 24.59
CA ASN A 598 -17.38 21.80 25.53
C ASN A 598 -18.77 21.80 24.89
N THR A 599 -18.85 22.16 23.61
CA THR A 599 -20.11 22.11 22.85
C THR A 599 -20.59 20.66 22.72
N ALA A 600 -19.70 19.73 22.39
CA ALA A 600 -20.02 18.30 22.29
C ALA A 600 -20.36 17.69 23.67
N ALA A 601 -19.67 18.10 24.74
CA ALA A 601 -19.96 17.67 26.10
C ALA A 601 -21.28 18.24 26.66
N GLY A 602 -21.77 19.36 26.11
CA GLY A 602 -22.97 20.07 26.59
C GLY A 602 -22.75 20.85 27.90
N SER A 603 -21.50 21.05 28.31
CA SER A 603 -21.08 21.77 29.51
C SER A 603 -19.66 22.32 29.37
N GLU A 604 -19.30 23.33 30.17
CA GLU A 604 -17.92 23.83 30.30
C GLU A 604 -17.06 22.82 31.08
N ARG A 605 -16.69 21.72 30.42
CA ARG A 605 -15.89 20.62 30.97
C ARG A 605 -14.39 20.88 30.88
N TRP A 606 -13.95 21.47 29.78
CA TRP A 606 -12.56 21.65 29.40
C TRP A 606 -12.14 23.11 29.43
N ALA A 607 -10.88 23.33 29.79
CA ALA A 607 -10.16 24.60 29.63
C ALA A 607 -8.82 24.35 28.94
N HIS A 608 -8.26 25.40 28.31
CA HIS A 608 -6.89 25.37 27.81
C HIS A 608 -5.94 25.98 28.83
N VAL A 609 -4.69 25.54 28.83
CA VAL A 609 -3.60 26.24 29.52
C VAL A 609 -3.14 27.39 28.61
N PRO A 610 -3.17 28.66 29.09
CA PRO A 610 -2.71 29.78 28.29
C PRO A 610 -1.22 29.68 27.95
N SER A 611 -0.85 30.13 26.76
CA SER A 611 0.55 30.33 26.38
C SER A 611 1.26 31.30 27.34
N PRO A 612 2.58 31.13 27.58
CA PRO A 612 3.33 32.07 28.40
C PRO A 612 3.39 33.45 27.74
N ALA A 613 3.61 34.48 28.55
CA ALA A 613 3.81 35.84 28.04
C ALA A 613 5.08 35.98 27.19
N GLU A 614 6.10 35.15 27.45
CA GLU A 614 7.34 35.09 26.69
C GLU A 614 7.36 33.79 25.88
N VAL A 615 7.33 33.92 24.55
CA VAL A 615 7.48 32.82 23.60
C VAL A 615 8.87 32.95 22.97
N PRO A 616 9.77 31.97 23.15
CA PRO A 616 11.10 32.02 22.56
C PRO A 616 11.02 31.82 21.05
N SER A 617 11.98 32.39 20.32
CA SER A 617 12.08 32.20 18.86
C SER A 617 12.72 30.86 18.48
N THR A 618 13.32 30.14 19.43
CA THR A 618 13.87 28.80 19.18
C THR A 618 12.73 27.79 19.20
N GLY A 619 12.65 26.95 18.17
CA GLY A 619 11.57 25.98 18.03
C GLY A 619 10.18 26.59 17.76
N ASP A 620 10.16 27.82 17.22
CA ASP A 620 8.99 28.50 16.67
C ASP A 620 8.68 27.89 15.28
N ASP A 621 7.69 26.98 15.25
CA ASP A 621 7.16 26.31 14.05
C ASP A 621 5.65 26.61 14.00
N VAL A 622 5.05 26.50 12.81
CA VAL A 622 3.58 26.64 12.63
C VAL A 622 2.78 25.59 13.42
N ILE A 623 3.46 24.61 14.00
CA ILE A 623 2.95 23.61 14.92
C ILE A 623 3.57 23.83 16.30
N ARG A 624 2.74 23.69 17.33
CA ARG A 624 3.17 23.73 18.73
C ARG A 624 2.57 22.60 19.56
N THR A 625 3.13 22.42 20.76
CA THR A 625 2.50 21.66 21.84
C THR A 625 1.55 22.54 22.66
N ALA A 626 0.61 21.91 23.35
CA ALA A 626 -0.41 22.56 24.16
C ALA A 626 -0.90 21.66 25.30
N PHE A 627 -1.64 22.23 26.25
CA PHE A 627 -2.37 21.47 27.25
C PHE A 627 -3.84 21.90 27.30
N ILE A 628 -4.72 20.91 27.43
CA ILE A 628 -6.10 21.08 27.90
C ILE A 628 -6.29 20.32 29.20
N TYR A 629 -7.25 20.75 30.01
CA TYR A 629 -7.51 20.12 31.30
C TYR A 629 -8.97 20.29 31.72
N GLN A 630 -9.41 19.48 32.67
CA GLN A 630 -10.72 19.57 33.30
C GLN A 630 -10.60 20.36 34.62
N PRO A 631 -11.10 21.63 34.69
CA PRO A 631 -10.95 22.46 35.89
C PRO A 631 -11.68 21.94 37.14
N ALA A 632 -12.55 20.94 36.97
CA ALA A 632 -13.23 20.28 38.08
C ALA A 632 -12.33 19.27 38.82
N SER A 633 -11.24 18.81 38.19
CA SER A 633 -10.38 17.74 38.69
C SER A 633 -9.00 18.24 39.11
N VAL A 634 -8.44 19.21 38.39
CA VAL A 634 -7.07 19.70 38.58
C VAL A 634 -6.98 21.22 38.49
N GLU A 635 -6.01 21.81 39.19
CA GLU A 635 -5.73 23.24 39.14
C GLU A 635 -4.42 23.54 38.40
N VAL A 636 -4.39 24.64 37.65
CA VAL A 636 -3.17 25.21 37.05
C VAL A 636 -2.55 26.14 38.08
N SER A 637 -1.41 25.75 38.67
CA SER A 637 -0.85 26.46 39.83
C SER A 637 0.03 27.66 39.47
N HIS A 638 0.64 27.64 38.28
CA HIS A 638 1.57 28.66 37.79
C HIS A 638 1.39 28.92 36.28
N PRO A 639 1.89 30.04 35.72
CA PRO A 639 1.99 30.20 34.28
C PRO A 639 2.85 29.10 33.65
N SER A 640 2.53 28.70 32.43
CA SER A 640 3.35 27.77 31.64
C SER A 640 4.72 28.35 31.31
N SER A 641 5.67 27.50 30.89
CA SER A 641 7.00 27.92 30.44
C SER A 641 7.43 27.15 29.19
N ILE A 642 8.12 27.80 28.26
CA ILE A 642 8.64 27.16 27.03
C ILE A 642 10.17 27.10 27.11
N LEU A 643 10.74 25.97 26.72
CA LEU A 643 12.19 25.81 26.65
C LEU A 643 12.81 26.66 25.54
N ASP A 644 13.69 27.59 25.91
CA ASP A 644 14.55 28.32 24.96
C ASP A 644 15.93 27.64 24.88
N ASP A 645 16.12 26.72 23.93
CA ASP A 645 17.40 26.05 23.70
C ASP A 645 17.65 25.85 22.19
N PRO A 646 18.86 26.18 21.68
CA PRO A 646 19.19 26.02 20.25
C PRO A 646 19.09 24.58 19.73
N ALA A 647 19.03 23.56 20.61
CA ALA A 647 18.76 22.18 20.20
C ALA A 647 17.39 22.01 19.49
N PHE A 648 16.46 22.94 19.72
CA PHE A 648 15.14 22.94 19.08
C PHE A 648 15.06 23.86 17.86
N ALA A 649 16.18 24.32 17.30
CA ALA A 649 16.18 25.17 16.10
C ALA A 649 15.49 24.54 14.88
N ASN A 650 15.36 23.21 14.83
CA ASN A 650 14.64 22.45 13.81
C ASN A 650 13.52 21.56 14.40
N GLY A 651 13.18 21.74 15.68
CA GLY A 651 12.11 21.00 16.36
C GLY A 651 11.05 21.96 16.89
N ARG A 652 10.11 21.44 17.71
CA ARG A 652 9.15 22.27 18.43
C ARG A 652 9.56 22.36 19.89
N ALA A 653 9.64 23.58 20.42
CA ALA A 653 10.11 23.79 21.78
C ALA A 653 9.14 23.17 22.82
N PRO A 654 9.66 22.40 23.81
CA PRO A 654 8.85 21.84 24.88
C PRO A 654 8.10 22.88 25.71
N LEU A 655 6.88 22.53 26.13
CA LEU A 655 6.01 23.34 26.98
C LEU A 655 5.85 22.65 28.34
N ALA A 656 6.24 23.33 29.42
CA ALA A 656 6.01 22.86 30.78
C ALA A 656 4.82 23.57 31.44
N GLN A 657 4.08 22.82 32.25
CA GLN A 657 3.00 23.33 33.08
C GLN A 657 3.01 22.63 34.45
N ALA A 658 2.92 23.42 35.51
CA ALA A 658 2.70 22.93 36.87
C ALA A 658 1.19 22.81 37.16
N PHE A 659 0.77 21.64 37.63
CA PHE A 659 -0.59 21.37 38.07
C PHE A 659 -0.59 21.00 39.55
N SER A 660 -1.74 21.15 40.21
CA SER A 660 -1.93 20.68 41.58
C SER A 660 -3.20 19.85 41.71
N ASP A 661 -3.08 18.78 42.50
CA ASP A 661 -4.22 17.99 42.97
C ASP A 661 -4.96 18.77 44.06
N PRO A 662 -6.21 19.23 43.84
CA PRO A 662 -6.97 19.99 44.83
C PRO A 662 -7.36 19.18 46.06
N ALA A 663 -7.25 17.85 46.02
CA ALA A 663 -7.55 16.98 47.17
C ALA A 663 -6.38 16.88 48.15
N THR A 664 -5.14 16.94 47.66
CA THR A 664 -3.92 16.73 48.47
C THR A 664 -3.01 17.96 48.56
N ASP A 665 -3.29 19.02 47.79
CA ASP A 665 -2.40 20.17 47.55
C ASP A 665 -1.03 19.75 46.95
N THR A 666 -0.93 18.55 46.36
CA THR A 666 0.31 18.06 45.76
C THR A 666 0.54 18.71 44.40
N GLU A 667 1.68 19.39 44.24
CA GLU A 667 2.11 19.99 42.97
C GLU A 667 3.03 19.05 42.17
N PHE A 668 2.77 18.95 40.88
CA PHE A 668 3.55 18.17 39.92
C PHE A 668 3.69 18.92 38.59
N VAL A 669 4.75 18.63 37.85
CA VAL A 669 5.06 19.30 36.57
C VAL A 669 4.89 18.31 35.42
N ILE A 670 4.27 18.76 34.34
CA ILE A 670 4.20 18.02 33.07
C ILE A 670 4.93 18.83 32.00
N VAL A 671 5.77 18.17 31.20
CA VAL A 671 6.47 18.77 30.05
C VAL A 671 6.06 18.05 28.77
N ALA A 672 5.31 18.74 27.90
CA ALA A 672 4.89 18.25 26.59
C ALA A 672 5.96 18.54 25.53
N ASN A 673 6.25 17.54 24.69
CA ASN A 673 7.34 17.56 23.71
C ASN A 673 6.84 17.16 22.33
N HIS A 674 7.47 17.71 21.29
CA HIS A 674 7.35 17.22 19.93
C HIS A 674 8.70 17.37 19.22
N PHE A 675 9.53 16.33 19.33
CA PHE A 675 10.92 16.33 18.82
C PHE A 675 10.96 16.38 17.29
N LYS A 676 12.16 16.61 16.74
CA LYS A 676 12.36 16.59 15.29
C LYS A 676 11.94 15.22 14.71
N SER A 677 11.09 15.23 13.69
CA SER A 677 10.64 14.02 12.99
C SER A 677 11.80 13.16 12.46
N LYS A 678 11.60 11.84 12.45
CA LYS A 678 12.52 10.82 11.89
C LYS A 678 12.72 10.96 10.37
N GLY A 679 11.81 11.66 9.67
CA GLY A 679 11.85 11.85 8.23
C GLY A 679 12.97 12.78 7.73
N GLY A 680 13.44 12.53 6.52
CA GLY A 680 14.54 13.28 5.89
C GLY A 680 15.94 12.79 6.33
N SER A 681 16.95 13.60 6.05
CA SER A 681 18.34 13.30 6.40
C SER A 681 19.15 14.59 6.54
N GLY A 682 20.09 14.61 7.49
CA GLY A 682 21.10 15.66 7.65
C GLY A 682 22.52 15.14 7.44
N ASP A 683 23.52 15.94 7.79
CA ASP A 683 24.93 15.52 7.77
C ASP A 683 25.36 14.91 9.11
N GLY A 684 26.42 14.09 9.10
CA GLY A 684 27.08 13.63 10.33
C GLY A 684 26.20 12.67 11.14
N ASP A 685 25.97 12.99 12.42
CA ASP A 685 25.12 12.18 13.32
C ASP A 685 23.60 12.35 13.08
N ASN A 686 23.23 13.17 12.09
CA ASN A 686 21.86 13.33 11.59
C ASN A 686 21.62 12.61 10.26
N ALA A 687 22.64 11.95 9.70
CA ALA A 687 22.50 11.16 8.49
C ALA A 687 21.50 10.02 8.71
N ASN A 688 20.64 9.79 7.72
CA ASN A 688 19.85 8.58 7.64
C ASN A 688 20.72 7.47 7.03
N ASP A 689 21.31 6.66 7.90
CA ASP A 689 22.20 5.54 7.55
C ASP A 689 21.47 4.19 7.64
N ASP A 690 20.14 4.15 7.50
CA ASP A 690 19.31 2.93 7.72
C ASP A 690 19.63 1.76 6.76
N ASP A 691 20.46 1.98 5.74
CA ASP A 691 21.08 0.93 4.89
C ASP A 691 21.90 -0.11 5.70
N VAL A 692 22.22 0.17 6.96
CA VAL A 692 22.87 -0.78 7.89
C VAL A 692 21.97 -1.95 8.29
N GLY A 693 20.69 -1.92 7.93
CA GLY A 693 19.70 -2.97 8.19
C GLY A 693 18.72 -2.63 9.32
N PRO A 694 17.59 -3.35 9.39
CA PRO A 694 16.44 -2.97 10.23
C PRO A 694 16.76 -2.95 11.73
N ALA A 695 17.71 -3.75 12.21
CA ALA A 695 18.10 -3.79 13.62
C ALA A 695 18.84 -2.53 14.10
N ALA A 696 19.40 -1.74 13.18
CA ALA A 696 20.13 -0.51 13.49
C ALA A 696 19.49 0.75 12.87
N ALA A 697 18.34 0.61 12.23
CA ALA A 697 17.61 1.72 11.62
C ALA A 697 17.01 2.65 12.68
N VAL A 698 17.37 3.93 12.63
CA VAL A 698 16.91 4.96 13.58
C VAL A 698 16.28 6.16 12.88
N GLY A 699 16.33 6.22 11.55
CA GLY A 699 15.91 7.35 10.74
C GLY A 699 16.85 8.56 10.85
N GLY A 700 16.55 9.60 10.07
CA GLY A 700 17.32 10.85 10.08
C GLY A 700 17.22 11.61 11.40
N TRP A 701 18.10 12.59 11.57
CA TRP A 701 18.06 13.56 12.69
C TRP A 701 18.17 12.94 14.10
N ASN A 702 18.66 11.70 14.23
CA ASN A 702 18.82 11.05 15.53
C ASN A 702 19.81 11.80 16.45
N GLY A 703 20.85 12.42 15.88
CA GLY A 703 21.78 13.29 16.59
C GLY A 703 21.10 14.52 17.21
N ASP A 704 20.25 15.21 16.46
CA ASP A 704 19.47 16.37 16.95
C ASP A 704 18.44 15.94 17.98
N ARG A 705 17.68 14.86 17.75
CA ARG A 705 16.78 14.30 18.77
C ARG A 705 17.52 13.96 20.07
N THR A 706 18.77 13.48 19.97
CA THR A 706 19.62 13.21 21.15
C THR A 706 20.00 14.50 21.88
N ARG A 707 20.35 15.57 21.15
CA ARG A 707 20.61 16.90 21.73
C ARG A 707 19.35 17.52 22.35
N GLN A 708 18.19 17.31 21.73
CA GLN A 708 16.88 17.73 22.24
C GLN A 708 16.56 17.03 23.56
N ALA A 709 16.78 15.72 23.67
CA ALA A 709 16.66 14.99 24.94
C ALA A 709 17.57 15.56 26.03
N GLN A 710 18.83 15.89 25.71
CA GLN A 710 19.76 16.49 26.67
C GLN A 710 19.32 17.88 27.12
N ALA A 711 18.73 18.68 26.22
CA ALA A 711 18.16 19.98 26.54
C ALA A 711 16.92 19.83 27.43
N LEU A 712 16.05 18.87 27.14
CA LEU A 712 14.87 18.55 27.93
C LEU A 712 15.23 18.14 29.38
N VAL A 713 16.30 17.36 29.59
CA VAL A 713 16.78 17.03 30.94
C VAL A 713 17.15 18.30 31.72
N ARG A 714 17.93 19.21 31.11
CA ARG A 714 18.32 20.48 31.76
C ARG A 714 17.11 21.36 32.06
N PHE A 715 16.15 21.41 31.14
CA PHE A 715 14.91 22.16 31.31
C PHE A 715 14.10 21.60 32.48
N THR A 716 13.99 20.28 32.55
CA THR A 716 13.29 19.60 33.64
C THR A 716 13.93 19.87 34.99
N ASP A 717 15.26 19.85 35.09
CA ASP A 717 15.97 20.22 36.33
C ASP A 717 15.67 21.67 36.76
N ALA A 718 15.54 22.58 35.79
CA ALA A 718 15.14 23.96 36.08
C ALA A 718 13.70 24.05 36.58
N GLN A 719 12.76 23.30 35.98
CA GLN A 719 11.37 23.25 36.43
C GLN A 719 11.23 22.62 37.83
N ARG A 720 11.98 21.55 38.14
CA ARG A 720 12.04 21.00 39.51
C ARG A 720 12.50 22.03 40.53
N ALA A 721 13.54 22.80 40.19
CA ALA A 721 14.06 23.84 41.08
C ALA A 721 13.11 25.02 41.25
N GLU A 722 12.39 25.40 40.19
CA GLU A 722 11.42 26.50 40.17
C GLU A 722 10.18 26.18 41.03
N HIS A 723 9.62 24.97 40.86
CA HIS A 723 8.41 24.53 41.54
C HIS A 723 8.67 23.81 42.87
N GLY A 724 9.90 23.37 43.12
CA GLY A 724 10.26 22.68 44.36
C GLY A 724 9.64 21.29 44.48
N THR A 725 9.35 20.63 43.36
CA THR A 725 8.79 19.27 43.28
C THR A 725 9.66 18.38 42.41
N ASP A 726 9.84 17.12 42.80
CA ASP A 726 10.50 16.10 41.99
C ASP A 726 9.49 15.27 41.16
N LEU A 727 8.18 15.50 41.35
CA LEU A 727 7.09 14.87 40.62
C LEU A 727 7.01 15.47 39.21
N VAL A 728 7.68 14.85 38.24
CA VAL A 728 7.73 15.34 36.86
C VAL A 728 7.40 14.25 35.87
N PHE A 729 6.52 14.59 34.93
CA PHE A 729 6.20 13.75 33.77
C PHE A 729 6.69 14.41 32.48
N LEU A 730 7.40 13.66 31.65
CA LEU A 730 7.73 14.04 30.29
C LEU A 730 6.79 13.32 29.35
N THR A 731 6.13 14.05 28.46
CA THR A 731 5.06 13.50 27.65
C THR A 731 5.12 14.02 26.21
N GLY A 732 4.48 13.32 25.28
CA GLY A 732 4.36 13.71 23.88
C GLY A 732 5.15 12.85 22.91
N ASP A 733 5.28 13.35 21.68
CA ASP A 733 5.95 12.68 20.57
C ASP A 733 7.46 12.95 20.60
N PHE A 734 8.23 11.94 21.03
CA PHE A 734 9.69 12.01 21.07
C PHE A 734 10.32 11.68 19.71
N ASN A 735 9.51 11.25 18.72
CA ASN A 735 9.94 10.77 17.43
C ASN A 735 11.07 9.73 17.56
N SER A 736 11.02 8.90 18.59
CA SER A 736 12.03 7.89 18.88
C SER A 736 11.42 6.67 19.54
N TYR A 737 11.82 5.48 19.07
CA TYR A 737 11.46 4.21 19.70
C TYR A 737 12.17 4.03 21.04
N SER A 738 11.60 3.19 21.90
CA SER A 738 11.91 3.10 23.33
C SER A 738 13.39 2.92 23.68
N TYR A 739 14.19 2.32 22.80
CA TYR A 739 15.62 2.10 23.03
C TYR A 739 16.55 2.93 22.14
N GLU A 740 16.05 3.93 21.41
CA GLU A 740 16.92 4.84 20.65
C GLU A 740 17.71 5.79 21.56
N ALA A 741 18.76 6.43 21.00
CA ALA A 741 19.65 7.29 21.76
C ALA A 741 18.94 8.45 22.52
N PRO A 742 17.93 9.13 21.95
CA PRO A 742 17.17 10.16 22.67
C PRO A 742 16.48 9.61 23.93
N MET A 743 15.85 8.44 23.82
CA MET A 743 15.15 7.81 24.95
C MET A 743 16.11 7.34 26.03
N ARG A 744 17.31 6.86 25.65
CA ARG A 744 18.35 6.50 26.63
C ARG A 744 18.86 7.69 27.42
N VAL A 745 18.98 8.87 26.82
CA VAL A 745 19.36 10.08 27.55
C VAL A 745 18.38 10.36 28.69
N LEU A 746 17.08 10.15 28.46
CA LEU A 746 16.04 10.34 29.47
C LEU A 746 16.07 9.23 30.53
N ALA A 747 16.26 7.98 30.12
CA ALA A 747 16.43 6.86 31.04
C ALA A 747 17.65 7.05 31.97
N ASP A 748 18.80 7.46 31.41
CA ASP A 748 20.02 7.76 32.16
C ASP A 748 19.84 8.94 33.14
N ALA A 749 18.87 9.84 32.87
CA ALA A 749 18.47 10.92 33.76
C ALA A 749 17.47 10.51 34.85
N GLY A 750 17.09 9.22 34.91
CA GLY A 750 16.21 8.67 35.94
C GLY A 750 14.71 8.84 35.63
N PHE A 751 14.36 8.79 34.35
CA PHE A 751 12.97 8.72 33.89
C PHE A 751 12.62 7.30 33.45
N THR A 752 11.51 6.77 33.95
CA THR A 752 10.94 5.48 33.56
C THR A 752 9.94 5.68 32.43
N ASN A 753 10.15 5.00 31.30
CA ASN A 753 9.15 4.95 30.21
C ASN A 753 8.02 3.99 30.61
N LEU A 754 6.83 4.54 30.85
CA LEU A 754 5.70 3.78 31.39
C LEU A 754 5.07 2.83 30.37
N GLY A 755 5.10 3.19 29.08
CA GLY A 755 4.57 2.36 27.99
C GLY A 755 5.45 1.13 27.75
N ASP A 756 6.77 1.33 27.66
CA ASP A 756 7.75 0.23 27.59
C ASP A 756 7.67 -0.68 28.84
N ALA A 757 7.57 -0.09 30.03
CA ALA A 757 7.44 -0.86 31.27
C ALA A 757 6.20 -1.76 31.28
N ARG A 758 5.06 -1.24 30.82
CA ARG A 758 3.82 -2.02 30.63
C ARG A 758 4.01 -3.14 29.62
N ASN A 759 4.54 -2.85 28.44
CA ASN A 759 4.73 -3.84 27.38
C ASN A 759 5.67 -4.98 27.81
N ARG A 760 6.76 -4.67 28.50
CA ARG A 760 7.66 -5.68 29.07
C ARG A 760 7.02 -6.53 30.16
N ALA A 761 6.07 -5.97 30.91
CA ALA A 761 5.31 -6.73 31.90
C ALA A 761 4.29 -7.69 31.24
N ALA A 762 3.75 -7.33 30.07
CA ALA A 762 2.84 -8.17 29.30
C ALA A 762 3.54 -9.36 28.61
N GLY A 763 4.78 -9.18 28.15
CA GLY A 763 5.58 -10.30 27.63
C GLY A 763 6.71 -9.89 26.70
N ALA A 764 7.05 -10.79 25.77
CA ALA A 764 7.98 -10.47 24.68
C ALA A 764 7.35 -9.40 23.74
N PRO A 765 8.14 -8.63 22.99
CA PRO A 765 7.61 -7.62 22.07
C PRO A 765 6.53 -8.19 21.15
N GLY A 766 5.42 -7.47 21.01
CA GLY A 766 4.28 -7.84 20.18
C GLY A 766 3.39 -8.93 20.75
N SER A 767 3.64 -9.44 21.98
CA SER A 767 2.76 -10.43 22.60
C SER A 767 1.35 -9.88 22.83
N PRO A 768 0.30 -10.72 22.88
CA PRO A 768 -1.03 -10.28 23.28
C PRO A 768 -1.00 -9.49 24.60
N GLY A 769 -1.61 -8.31 24.61
CA GLY A 769 -1.57 -7.35 25.73
C GLY A 769 -0.44 -6.32 25.67
N THR A 770 0.39 -6.32 24.63
CA THR A 770 1.28 -5.18 24.31
C THR A 770 0.55 -4.19 23.38
N GLU A 771 0.77 -2.90 23.57
CA GLU A 771 0.17 -1.81 22.80
C GLU A 771 1.22 -0.75 22.46
N TYR A 772 1.04 -0.07 21.34
CA TYR A 772 2.06 0.79 20.75
C TYR A 772 1.43 2.06 20.17
N SER A 773 2.13 3.19 20.24
CA SER A 773 1.58 4.47 19.80
C SER A 773 1.62 4.71 18.29
N TYR A 774 2.44 3.95 17.56
CA TYR A 774 2.70 4.16 16.14
C TYR A 774 2.87 2.85 15.36
N SER A 775 2.72 2.92 14.02
CA SER A 775 3.01 1.81 13.11
C SER A 775 3.68 2.33 11.85
N PHE A 776 4.78 1.68 11.44
CA PHE A 776 5.54 2.03 10.24
C PHE A 776 6.27 0.80 9.68
N GLY A 777 6.31 0.68 8.36
CA GLY A 777 7.06 -0.40 7.68
C GLY A 777 6.57 -1.80 8.05
N GLY A 778 5.27 -1.94 8.31
CA GLY A 778 4.63 -3.19 8.72
C GLY A 778 4.96 -3.69 10.12
N ALA A 779 5.48 -2.82 10.99
CA ALA A 779 5.73 -3.12 12.38
C ALA A 779 5.18 -2.01 13.30
N VAL A 780 4.77 -2.40 14.51
CA VAL A 780 4.32 -1.48 15.55
C VAL A 780 5.48 -1.06 16.45
N GLY A 781 5.38 0.14 17.03
CA GLY A 781 6.33 0.66 18.02
C GLY A 781 5.82 1.99 18.59
N SER A 782 6.49 2.55 19.60
CA SER A 782 6.00 3.79 20.24
C SER A 782 6.89 4.99 19.92
N LEU A 783 6.29 6.08 19.45
CA LEU A 783 6.94 7.38 19.29
C LEU A 783 6.45 8.38 20.36
N ASP A 784 5.18 8.26 20.75
CA ASP A 784 4.58 8.96 21.87
C ASP A 784 4.80 8.19 23.16
N HIS A 785 5.29 8.90 24.18
CA HIS A 785 5.64 8.31 25.46
C HIS A 785 5.14 9.17 26.61
N ILE A 786 4.86 8.54 27.76
CA ILE A 786 4.79 9.20 29.06
C ILE A 786 5.90 8.61 29.92
N LEU A 787 6.83 9.46 30.34
CA LEU A 787 7.93 9.10 31.21
C LEU A 787 7.78 9.77 32.57
N ALA A 788 7.89 9.00 33.63
CA ALA A 788 7.82 9.51 35.01
C ALA A 788 9.22 9.62 35.60
N SER A 789 9.50 10.71 36.33
CA SER A 789 10.65 10.75 37.21
C SER A 789 10.56 9.65 38.28
N ASN A 790 11.69 9.26 38.87
CA ASN A 790 11.69 8.30 39.99
C ASN A 790 10.68 8.64 41.11
N ALA A 791 10.48 9.93 41.42
CA ALA A 791 9.51 10.34 42.45
C ALA A 791 8.06 10.27 41.96
N ALA A 792 7.82 10.51 40.66
CA ALA A 792 6.51 10.46 40.05
C ALA A 792 6.02 9.03 39.78
N GLU A 793 6.93 8.08 39.55
CA GLU A 793 6.60 6.69 39.26
C GLU A 793 5.77 6.05 40.38
N ASP A 794 6.06 6.37 41.65
CA ASP A 794 5.32 5.87 42.81
C ASP A 794 3.85 6.30 42.84
N ALA A 795 3.49 7.39 42.15
CA ALA A 795 2.12 7.88 42.04
C ALA A 795 1.35 7.25 40.86
N VAL A 796 2.01 6.50 39.97
CA VAL A 796 1.39 5.90 38.79
C VAL A 796 0.61 4.65 39.20
N THR A 797 -0.68 4.63 38.89
CA THR A 797 -1.60 3.53 39.23
C THR A 797 -1.89 2.59 38.06
N GLY A 798 -1.61 3.03 36.83
CA GLY A 798 -1.82 2.28 35.60
C GLY A 798 -1.45 3.10 34.37
N ALA A 799 -1.33 2.42 33.23
CA ALA A 799 -0.92 2.97 31.95
C ALA A 799 -1.65 2.22 30.82
N ASP A 800 -2.03 2.94 29.77
CA ASP A 800 -2.79 2.39 28.63
C ASP A 800 -2.51 3.17 27.34
N VAL A 801 -2.25 2.48 26.23
CA VAL A 801 -2.16 3.12 24.91
C VAL A 801 -3.40 2.73 24.12
N TRP A 802 -4.35 3.65 24.03
CA TRP A 802 -5.66 3.38 23.45
C TRP A 802 -5.58 3.29 21.92
N THR A 803 -5.71 2.09 21.35
CA THR A 803 -5.26 1.75 19.98
C THR A 803 -6.21 2.16 18.85
N ILE A 804 -6.73 3.39 18.89
CA ILE A 804 -7.77 3.87 17.98
C ILE A 804 -7.28 4.49 16.67
N ASN A 805 -5.97 4.63 16.45
CA ASN A 805 -5.40 5.48 15.39
C ASN A 805 -4.31 4.80 14.56
N ALA A 806 -3.15 4.50 15.13
CA ALA A 806 -2.04 3.89 14.41
C ALA A 806 -2.35 2.47 13.91
N TYR A 807 -3.35 1.83 14.52
CA TYR A 807 -3.80 0.48 14.17
C TYR A 807 -4.89 0.50 13.08
N GLU A 808 -5.43 1.69 12.80
CA GLU A 808 -6.49 1.91 11.84
C GLU A 808 -5.95 2.18 10.43
N GLN A 809 -6.78 1.84 9.46
CA GLN A 809 -6.46 2.03 8.06
C GLN A 809 -6.55 3.51 7.67
N VAL A 810 -5.51 4.05 7.02
CA VAL A 810 -5.38 5.49 6.65
C VAL A 810 -6.52 6.04 5.78
N GLY A 811 -7.19 5.20 4.98
CA GLY A 811 -8.36 5.57 4.18
C GLY A 811 -9.59 5.99 5.02
N THR A 812 -9.63 5.64 6.30
CA THR A 812 -10.67 6.10 7.25
C THR A 812 -10.41 7.49 7.84
N GLU A 813 -9.20 8.03 7.64
CA GLU A 813 -8.79 9.36 8.06
C GLU A 813 -9.55 10.44 7.27
N TYR A 814 -9.80 11.60 7.88
CA TYR A 814 -10.51 12.70 7.21
C TYR A 814 -9.80 13.15 5.91
N SER A 815 -8.46 13.07 5.88
CA SER A 815 -7.61 13.51 4.77
C SER A 815 -7.70 12.61 3.52
N ARG A 816 -8.38 11.46 3.64
CA ARG A 816 -8.64 10.50 2.54
C ARG A 816 -10.13 10.37 2.22
N ASN A 817 -10.95 11.27 2.75
CA ASN A 817 -12.38 11.30 2.47
C ASN A 817 -12.65 11.33 0.95
N ASN A 818 -13.51 10.43 0.47
CA ASN A 818 -13.94 10.32 -0.93
C ASN A 818 -12.79 10.05 -1.94
N TYR A 819 -11.71 9.40 -1.53
CA TYR A 819 -10.65 8.97 -2.45
C TYR A 819 -11.05 7.79 -3.34
N ASN A 820 -11.99 6.98 -2.88
CA ASN A 820 -12.53 5.84 -3.61
C ASN A 820 -14.07 5.86 -3.56
N ARG A 821 -14.71 5.09 -4.45
CA ARG A 821 -16.14 4.82 -4.38
C ARG A 821 -16.54 4.16 -3.06
N THR A 822 -15.69 3.32 -2.51
CA THR A 822 -15.78 2.84 -1.12
C THR A 822 -15.62 4.02 -0.17
N GLN A 823 -16.69 4.37 0.54
CA GLN A 823 -16.68 5.45 1.53
C GLN A 823 -16.24 4.91 2.89
N LEU A 824 -15.16 5.48 3.42
CA LEU A 824 -14.49 5.01 4.63
C LEU A 824 -14.50 6.04 5.77
N TYR A 825 -15.04 7.25 5.55
CA TYR A 825 -15.11 8.27 6.59
C TYR A 825 -16.34 8.07 7.48
N SER A 826 -16.13 8.12 8.79
CA SER A 826 -17.13 8.18 9.85
C SER A 826 -16.75 9.28 10.87
N GLY A 827 -17.72 9.84 11.59
CA GLY A 827 -17.47 10.84 12.64
C GLY A 827 -17.16 10.24 14.02
N ASP A 828 -16.56 9.05 14.07
CA ASP A 828 -16.18 8.34 15.29
C ASP A 828 -14.71 8.61 15.68
N VAL A 829 -14.22 7.95 16.74
CA VAL A 829 -12.87 8.14 17.29
C VAL A 829 -11.75 7.56 16.43
N TYR A 830 -12.07 6.57 15.58
CA TYR A 830 -11.08 5.76 14.88
C TYR A 830 -10.37 6.57 13.80
N ARG A 831 -9.03 6.48 13.74
CA ARG A 831 -8.20 7.24 12.79
C ARG A 831 -8.47 8.75 12.85
N SER A 832 -8.63 9.27 14.08
CA SER A 832 -8.61 10.70 14.36
C SER A 832 -7.21 11.29 14.19
N SER A 833 -6.19 10.44 14.29
CA SER A 833 -4.77 10.74 14.06
C SER A 833 -4.05 9.51 13.47
N ASP A 834 -2.79 9.65 13.10
CA ASP A 834 -1.85 8.55 12.87
C ASP A 834 -1.15 8.04 14.14
N HIS A 835 -1.34 8.72 15.28
CA HIS A 835 -0.80 8.36 16.59
C HIS A 835 -1.89 7.92 17.57
N ASN A 836 -1.68 6.83 18.31
CA ASN A 836 -2.58 6.42 19.40
C ASN A 836 -2.36 7.29 20.65
N PRO A 837 -3.42 7.77 21.32
CA PRO A 837 -3.27 8.45 22.59
C PRO A 837 -2.76 7.52 23.70
N PHE A 838 -1.94 8.06 24.60
CA PHE A 838 -1.42 7.35 25.78
C PHE A 838 -2.00 8.00 27.05
N LEU A 839 -2.58 7.19 27.94
CA LEU A 839 -3.17 7.55 29.23
C LEU A 839 -2.43 6.91 30.42
N ILE A 840 -2.30 7.64 31.53
CA ILE A 840 -1.91 7.10 32.84
C ILE A 840 -2.85 7.57 33.96
N GLY A 841 -2.94 6.79 35.03
CA GLY A 841 -3.66 7.14 36.25
C GLY A 841 -2.69 7.54 37.37
N LEU A 842 -3.04 8.58 38.13
CA LEU A 842 -2.22 9.17 39.19
C LEU A 842 -2.96 9.18 40.52
N ASP A 843 -2.28 8.82 41.61
CA ASP A 843 -2.75 8.98 42.98
C ASP A 843 -1.64 9.53 43.88
N PHE A 844 -1.89 10.68 44.49
CA PHE A 844 -0.95 11.37 45.38
C PHE A 844 -1.29 11.22 46.87
N ALA A 845 -2.35 10.48 47.22
CA ALA A 845 -2.69 10.24 48.60
C ALA A 845 -1.64 9.34 49.27
N GLU A 846 -1.08 9.75 50.41
CA GLU A 846 -0.23 8.86 51.20
C GLU A 846 -1.03 7.62 51.61
N GLU A 847 -0.54 6.41 51.30
CA GLU A 847 -1.09 5.18 51.88
C GLU A 847 -1.14 5.34 53.39
N SER A 848 -2.35 5.34 53.97
CA SER A 848 -2.48 5.31 55.42
C SER A 848 -1.78 4.05 55.92
N SER A 849 -0.59 4.21 56.52
CA SER A 849 0.14 3.12 57.15
C SER A 849 -0.86 2.29 57.96
N PRO A 850 -0.89 0.95 57.84
CA PRO A 850 -1.87 0.16 58.56
C PRO A 850 -1.67 0.43 60.05
N GLN A 851 -2.62 1.15 60.64
CA GLN A 851 -2.63 1.41 62.07
C GLN A 851 -2.49 0.04 62.75
N PRO A 852 -1.48 -0.19 63.62
CA PRO A 852 -1.27 -1.49 64.21
C PRO A 852 -2.55 -1.86 64.94
N THR A 853 -3.22 -2.89 64.44
CA THR A 853 -4.47 -3.41 65.01
C THR A 853 -4.23 -3.62 66.50
N ALA A 854 -4.93 -2.86 67.34
CA ALA A 854 -4.88 -3.08 68.78
C ALA A 854 -5.27 -4.54 69.03
N THR A 855 -4.36 -5.29 69.66
CA THR A 855 -4.58 -6.67 70.06
C THR A 855 -5.87 -6.77 70.85
N ALA A 856 -6.89 -7.39 70.27
CA ALA A 856 -8.13 -7.69 70.98
C ALA A 856 -7.84 -8.73 72.07
N ASP A 857 -8.25 -8.44 73.30
CA ASP A 857 -8.26 -9.41 74.40
C ASP A 857 -9.02 -10.69 73.98
N PRO A 858 -8.53 -11.89 74.35
CA PRO A 858 -9.14 -13.13 73.93
C PRO A 858 -10.54 -13.31 74.55
N PRO A 859 -11.53 -13.81 73.79
CA PRO A 859 -12.85 -14.10 74.31
C PRO A 859 -12.84 -15.36 75.20
N SER A 860 -13.75 -15.36 76.18
CA SER A 860 -13.91 -16.42 77.18
C SER A 860 -14.49 -17.71 76.58
N THR A 861 -13.88 -18.83 76.98
CA THR A 861 -14.20 -20.20 76.57
C THR A 861 -15.57 -20.68 77.09
N PRO A 862 -16.43 -21.31 76.26
CA PRO A 862 -17.49 -22.19 76.73
C PRO A 862 -17.01 -23.65 76.82
N ALA A 863 -17.47 -24.36 77.85
CA ALA A 863 -17.09 -25.73 78.19
C ALA A 863 -17.52 -26.78 77.14
N PRO A 864 -16.70 -27.83 76.87
CA PRO A 864 -17.05 -28.90 75.94
C PRO A 864 -17.70 -30.10 76.64
N SER A 865 -18.61 -30.77 75.92
CA SER A 865 -19.13 -32.11 76.24
C SER A 865 -18.32 -33.17 75.48
N GLU A 866 -17.83 -34.18 76.20
CA GLU A 866 -17.15 -35.40 75.70
C GLU A 866 -18.13 -36.46 75.13
N PRO A 867 -17.68 -37.60 74.57
CA PRO A 867 -16.62 -37.82 73.57
C PRO A 867 -17.02 -38.88 72.51
N GLN A 868 -16.27 -39.04 71.40
CA GLN A 868 -15.98 -40.38 70.84
C GLN A 868 -14.84 -40.43 69.81
N SER A 869 -13.80 -41.19 70.21
CA SER A 869 -12.88 -42.08 69.46
C SER A 869 -11.98 -41.58 68.30
N THR A 870 -10.68 -41.67 68.57
CA THR A 870 -9.50 -41.66 67.68
C THR A 870 -9.31 -42.98 66.90
N PRO A 871 -8.44 -43.02 65.87
CA PRO A 871 -7.06 -43.49 66.11
C PRO A 871 -5.92 -42.71 65.40
N THR A 872 -4.81 -42.55 66.10
CA THR A 872 -3.40 -42.21 65.72
C THR A 872 -2.69 -43.45 65.09
N PRO A 873 -1.40 -43.50 64.64
CA PRO A 873 -0.32 -42.48 64.50
C PRO A 873 0.52 -42.57 63.17
N THR A 874 1.47 -41.67 62.84
CA THR A 874 2.95 -41.76 63.12
C THR A 874 3.75 -40.82 62.14
N PRO A 875 4.98 -40.33 62.46
CA PRO A 875 5.49 -39.02 62.01
C PRO A 875 6.86 -38.98 61.25
N THR A 876 7.22 -37.79 60.72
CA THR A 876 8.58 -37.17 60.44
C THR A 876 9.54 -37.91 59.45
N PRO A 877 10.61 -37.31 58.83
CA PRO A 877 11.26 -36.01 59.09
C PRO A 877 11.82 -35.16 57.91
N THR A 878 12.24 -33.94 58.28
CA THR A 878 13.12 -32.95 57.60
C THR A 878 14.50 -33.49 57.20
N PRO A 879 15.19 -32.85 56.24
CA PRO A 879 16.58 -32.45 56.49
C PRO A 879 16.98 -31.05 55.97
N THR A 880 18.07 -30.54 56.52
CA THR A 880 18.90 -29.37 56.15
C THR A 880 20.36 -29.75 56.45
N PRO A 881 21.40 -28.91 56.22
CA PRO A 881 22.04 -28.39 55.00
C PRO A 881 23.50 -28.94 54.81
N SER A 882 24.26 -28.50 53.79
CA SER A 882 25.72 -28.38 53.90
C SER A 882 26.40 -27.49 52.83
N ASP A 883 27.25 -26.59 53.32
CA ASP A 883 28.26 -25.72 52.69
C ASP A 883 29.38 -26.44 51.92
N ALA A 884 30.07 -25.73 51.00
CA ALA A 884 31.41 -25.13 51.24
C ALA A 884 32.26 -24.92 49.97
N GLY A 885 32.90 -23.74 49.86
CA GLY A 885 34.28 -23.62 49.33
C GLY A 885 34.59 -22.45 48.37
N GLY A 886 35.15 -21.34 48.87
CA GLY A 886 35.96 -20.36 48.09
C GLY A 886 37.40 -20.86 47.85
N PRO A 887 38.44 -20.02 47.55
CA PRO A 887 38.53 -18.55 47.68
C PRO A 887 39.27 -17.81 46.53
N GLY A 888 39.43 -16.48 46.62
CA GLY A 888 40.57 -15.77 46.01
C GLY A 888 40.32 -14.34 45.51
N ALA A 889 40.95 -13.36 46.16
CA ALA A 889 40.86 -11.91 45.93
C ALA A 889 41.80 -11.39 44.80
N LEU A 890 41.54 -10.17 44.28
CA LEU A 890 42.46 -9.00 44.29
C LEU A 890 42.03 -7.86 43.32
N GLU A 891 42.03 -6.63 43.87
CA GLU A 891 42.47 -5.33 43.30
C GLU A 891 41.74 -4.63 42.12
N THR A 892 41.12 -3.49 42.45
CA THR A 892 40.99 -2.22 41.66
C THR A 892 42.38 -1.55 41.45
N PRO A 893 42.62 -0.47 40.66
CA PRO A 893 41.68 0.58 40.18
C PRO A 893 41.98 1.27 38.80
N GLY A 894 40.98 2.01 38.30
CA GLY A 894 41.06 3.46 37.95
C GLY A 894 41.92 3.98 36.77
N ALA A 895 41.30 4.79 35.91
CA ALA A 895 41.64 6.20 35.60
C ALA A 895 41.43 6.59 34.12
N GLY A 896 40.37 7.37 33.86
CA GLY A 896 40.47 8.79 33.48
C GLY A 896 40.99 9.21 32.08
N PRO A 897 40.62 10.42 31.63
CA PRO A 897 40.26 10.71 30.23
C PRO A 897 41.23 11.67 29.52
N ALA A 898 41.06 11.85 28.21
CA ALA A 898 41.65 12.96 27.46
C ALA A 898 40.80 13.39 26.25
N THR A 899 40.15 14.56 26.38
CA THR A 899 39.90 15.54 25.30
C THR A 899 41.09 16.55 25.30
N PRO A 900 41.19 17.60 24.44
CA PRO A 900 40.27 18.14 23.42
C PRO A 900 40.94 18.60 22.09
N GLY A 901 40.14 19.08 21.13
CA GLY A 901 40.65 19.87 20.00
C GLY A 901 39.54 20.47 19.13
N ALA A 902 39.24 21.75 19.39
CA ALA A 902 38.27 22.58 18.66
C ALA A 902 38.81 23.08 17.31
N HIS A 903 37.91 23.34 16.35
CA HIS A 903 37.97 24.48 15.42
C HIS A 903 36.61 24.65 14.74
N GLY A 904 36.06 25.86 14.79
CA GLY A 904 34.81 26.23 14.11
C GLY A 904 35.04 26.93 12.78
N ASP A 905 33.96 27.07 12.01
CA ASP A 905 33.68 28.26 11.22
C ASP A 905 32.17 28.37 10.94
N ARG A 906 31.69 29.62 10.82
CA ARG A 906 30.31 30.04 10.57
C ARG A 906 30.05 30.22 9.07
N SER A 907 28.82 29.98 8.62
CA SER A 907 28.22 30.74 7.52
C SER A 907 26.68 30.61 7.53
N ASP A 908 26.04 31.73 7.18
CA ASP A 908 24.64 32.12 7.36
C ASP A 908 23.59 31.45 6.45
N ASP A 909 22.40 31.25 7.04
CA ASP A 909 21.01 31.51 6.63
C ASP A 909 20.41 31.04 5.28
N GLY A 910 19.40 30.17 5.44
CA GLY A 910 18.11 30.17 4.74
C GLY A 910 17.07 29.39 5.57
N PRO A 911 15.81 29.83 5.72
CA PRO A 911 14.83 29.16 6.59
C PRO A 911 14.43 27.81 5.98
N GLY A 912 14.49 26.76 6.80
CA GLY A 912 14.24 25.37 6.42
C GLY A 912 12.80 25.14 5.98
N ALA A 913 12.63 24.55 4.81
CA ALA A 913 11.37 24.09 4.27
C ALA A 913 11.28 22.57 4.46
N ASP A 914 11.11 22.07 5.69
CA ASP A 914 11.02 20.62 5.94
C ASP A 914 9.99 20.29 7.04
N GLY A 915 8.73 20.52 6.68
CA GLY A 915 7.52 20.02 7.37
C GLY A 915 6.35 19.90 6.39
N GLN A 916 6.64 19.78 5.09
CA GLN A 916 5.72 20.05 3.98
C GLN A 916 4.89 18.85 3.51
N GLN A 917 5.05 17.69 4.14
CA GLN A 917 4.20 16.53 3.90
C GLN A 917 3.56 16.19 5.24
N LEU A 918 2.23 15.97 5.27
CA LEU A 918 1.63 15.04 6.22
C LEU A 918 2.61 13.87 6.33
N ALA A 919 3.14 13.62 7.53
CA ALA A 919 4.31 12.79 7.82
C ALA A 919 4.68 11.89 6.63
N SER A 920 5.83 12.15 5.99
CA SER A 920 6.31 11.35 4.86
C SER A 920 6.56 9.91 5.33
N THR A 921 5.48 9.14 5.42
CA THR A 921 5.44 7.72 5.73
C THR A 921 5.49 7.00 4.39
N GLY A 922 6.71 6.78 3.92
CA GLY A 922 7.02 5.70 2.98
C GLY A 922 6.60 5.84 1.52
N THR A 923 6.48 7.03 0.94
CA THR A 923 6.32 7.15 -0.53
C THR A 923 7.65 7.18 -1.31
N ASP A 924 8.79 7.39 -0.65
CA ASP A 924 10.12 7.40 -1.30
C ASP A 924 10.93 6.13 -1.02
N LEU A 925 10.40 4.98 -1.46
CA LEU A 925 11.20 3.81 -1.84
C LEU A 925 10.54 2.93 -2.93
N GLY A 926 9.28 3.23 -3.32
CA GLY A 926 8.62 2.59 -4.46
C GLY A 926 8.76 3.33 -5.81
N ALA A 927 9.28 4.57 -5.83
CA ALA A 927 9.33 5.41 -7.01
C ALA A 927 10.69 5.44 -7.71
N LEU A 928 11.32 4.29 -7.91
CA LEU A 928 12.37 4.16 -8.93
C LEU A 928 12.43 2.73 -9.49
N LEU A 929 11.42 2.35 -10.28
CA LEU A 929 11.53 1.45 -11.47
C LEU A 929 10.14 1.06 -11.97
N ALA A 930 9.44 2.02 -12.57
CA ALA A 930 8.26 1.73 -13.39
C ALA A 930 8.26 2.57 -14.68
N VAL A 931 9.39 2.61 -15.42
CA VAL A 931 9.40 2.94 -16.86
C VAL A 931 10.61 2.27 -17.53
N GLY A 932 10.35 1.35 -18.47
CA GLY A 932 11.23 1.12 -19.62
C GLY A 932 12.06 -0.18 -19.66
N GLY A 933 11.44 -1.25 -20.16
CA GLY A 933 12.17 -2.38 -20.76
C GLY A 933 13.01 -1.94 -21.97
N GLY A 934 14.18 -2.55 -22.12
CA GLY A 934 15.24 -2.08 -23.01
C GLY A 934 14.98 -2.18 -24.52
N ALA A 935 15.56 -1.23 -25.25
CA ALA A 935 16.31 -1.46 -26.50
C ALA A 935 16.98 -0.14 -26.93
N SER A 936 18.30 -0.01 -26.77
CA SER A 936 19.21 0.71 -27.69
C SER A 936 20.65 0.70 -27.15
N LEU A 937 21.34 -0.41 -27.40
CA LEU A 937 22.79 -0.43 -27.54
C LEU A 937 23.12 -0.04 -28.99
N LEU A 938 24.18 0.76 -29.15
CA LEU A 938 24.78 1.32 -30.39
C LEU A 938 24.21 2.63 -30.96
N ALA A 939 24.63 3.75 -30.34
CA ALA A 939 25.36 4.80 -31.06
C ALA A 939 26.04 5.75 -30.05
N GLY A 940 27.38 5.75 -29.97
CA GLY A 940 28.08 6.79 -29.17
C GLY A 940 29.42 6.46 -28.51
N VAL A 941 30.15 5.42 -28.93
CA VAL A 941 31.57 5.28 -28.54
C VAL A 941 32.40 6.30 -29.33
N LEU A 942 32.36 7.59 -28.95
CA LEU A 942 33.44 8.57 -29.22
C LEU A 942 33.23 9.94 -28.52
N ALA A 943 32.96 10.02 -27.21
CA ALA A 943 32.93 11.36 -26.55
C ALA A 943 33.28 11.41 -25.06
N LEU A 944 33.87 10.37 -24.45
CA LEU A 944 34.23 10.40 -23.03
C LEU A 944 35.67 9.97 -22.71
N LEU A 945 36.64 10.41 -23.52
CA LEU A 945 38.08 10.26 -23.23
C LEU A 945 38.86 11.59 -23.19
N LEU A 946 38.20 12.75 -23.13
CA LEU A 946 38.87 14.06 -23.12
C LEU A 946 38.30 15.07 -22.11
N ARG A 947 37.99 14.66 -20.88
CA ARG A 947 37.71 15.62 -19.78
C ARG A 947 38.37 15.32 -18.42
N ARG A 948 39.41 14.49 -18.38
CA ARG A 948 40.38 14.45 -17.26
C ARG A 948 41.76 14.92 -17.73
N ARG A 949 41.91 16.24 -17.92
CA ARG A 949 43.18 16.98 -17.87
C ARG A 949 42.91 18.48 -18.05
N LYS A 950 42.67 19.20 -16.95
CA LYS A 950 43.09 20.59 -16.69
C LYS A 950 42.38 21.15 -15.45
N ALA A 951 43.03 21.00 -14.29
CA ALA A 951 43.00 21.96 -13.19
C ALA A 951 44.12 21.59 -12.20
N ARG A 952 45.36 21.75 -12.66
CA ARG A 952 46.53 22.07 -11.85
C ARG A 952 47.20 23.25 -12.54
N ALA A 953 46.83 24.45 -12.11
CA ALA A 953 47.58 25.70 -12.17
C ALA A 953 46.85 26.68 -11.25
#